data_AF-A0A8H8JHW7-F1
#
_entry.id   AF-A0A8H8JHW7-F1
#
_cell.length_a   1.000
_cell.length_b   1.000
_cell.length_c   1.000
_cell.angle_alpha   90.00
_cell.angle_beta   90.00
_cell.angle_gamma   90.00
#
_symmetry.space_group_name_H-M   'P 1'
#
loop_
_entity.id
_entity.type
_entity.pdbx_description
1 polymer ?
#
loop_
_entity_poly.entity_id
_entity_poly.type
_entity_poly.pdbx_seq_one_letter_code
_entity_poly.pdbx_strand_id
1 'polypeptide(L)'
;MFARRTLNTSRNIALDLLQGVADSVDIFPPLQSVAKDALRIINVVKEFRSNTDEWEAFGTYIQETVTSVLDLVARAGMSNGDIKDSIQKLHQTVLGILNELEAERAISKWERWQRYRHDSERIANMRTRVGEVTGLFQLTVTTTNAINLQSTLDAVRENSKVLTKITQGISSAAQNATLDKLQVVRGASWDMSRGCLENTRVGLIKTILAWIDGSLEAHNKGEGTQASIMLLTAVAGAGKTTVAHTVARICAERKQLASSFFFDRESETRNNPMALFTTIAADLSRMDRRIADRVTMAIEEDGRLPTAPISNQFMHLVLNPCQGVTFERNVLIVIDALDEAWDDCLLEILRDQACRLPCRFRIFLTSRLRPELASLRNAPHVRSLELDIDDEANTNDMTLFVPHKLRALAKDMNLEGDWPGEVLMARLIQRAGGLFQWITTVCEYLRQYDDPTAELESLLSSTDPVTSTAEEKMDRLYAAILESCNWQDKVFVESYHRVMGTAIASKAPISITTMEQIHGKQPIASERTLLRLSPLLTGISRNSITTQPVRVLHQSLRDFLVVRSQVTPQFARFYISETENSQNLAELCVGILNREMKRDIPATGYLAEDTVDDVGVPKPENSAVSEALWYACRFWPDHVCDIHGPSKISEGLEALMKGYLVKWLELTASHGRCRELGSVRRWLETRDDSLSIPTLKIMQEGYGGACTKLAKRLEYDDRWEEALVIAEEAVDVYRKLSEAGPTRHEIKLAKSLLHLHRLLSGLGRGEEALLAAYISATGTERPPLYDFDLAGSLNNLSKCLSEMGRAKEAMEASQEAVEIYRRMTAERPAAYALYLARSLNNLSGHLSEMGRAHAAIEATQEAIEIYRGLAIARPTAYAPDFARSLNHLSKYLSEMGRANEAVKTIQEAIEIYRRLAAERPAVYAHDLALSLNNLSKYLSEMGRANEAMQTLQEAIEVFRRLAIERPAAYAPHLATCINNLSKYLSDMGRADEAMETIQEAIEIYRRPAAGRPGAYAPGLAGSLTNFSMYLSETRREKEAMEATQEATEIYRKLAAERPAAYAPGLAGSLNNLSSDLSDMDRVNEATKAIQEAIEIYRGLTAERPAAYALELARSLHNYSCYLRDLHRHNDALPAIQESVQLYKHHLSDRPLYITPMLQRALRSYVEVLQDLGHREQATAAEEEANELSI
;
A
#
# COMPACT_ATOMS: atom_id res chain seq x y z
N MET A 1 37.09 -21.56 -60.61
CA MET A 1 38.07 -20.67 -59.95
C MET A 1 37.68 -20.31 -58.51
N PHE A 2 36.39 -20.04 -58.23
CA PHE A 2 35.89 -19.70 -56.88
C PHE A 2 36.08 -20.83 -55.86
N ALA A 3 35.68 -22.08 -56.18
CA ALA A 3 35.87 -23.24 -55.28
C ALA A 3 37.34 -23.54 -54.91
N ARG A 4 38.29 -23.27 -55.82
CA ARG A 4 39.74 -23.39 -55.55
C ARG A 4 40.28 -22.27 -54.65
N ARG A 5 39.67 -21.08 -54.69
CA ARG A 5 40.00 -19.98 -53.76
C ARG A 5 39.47 -20.28 -52.37
N THR A 6 38.21 -20.70 -52.23
CA THR A 6 37.61 -21.04 -50.92
C THR A 6 38.35 -22.20 -50.24
N LEU A 7 38.70 -23.26 -50.98
CA LEU A 7 39.50 -24.38 -50.45
C LEU A 7 40.89 -23.93 -49.98
N ASN A 8 41.57 -23.04 -50.71
CA ASN A 8 42.88 -22.52 -50.30
C ASN A 8 42.79 -21.59 -49.08
N THR A 9 41.72 -20.80 -48.95
CA THR A 9 41.50 -19.93 -47.78
C THR A 9 41.22 -20.77 -46.53
N SER A 10 40.35 -21.79 -46.62
CA SER A 10 40.09 -22.72 -45.51
C SER A 10 41.32 -23.55 -45.12
N ARG A 11 42.14 -23.96 -46.10
CA ARG A 11 43.39 -24.70 -45.85
C ARG A 11 44.45 -23.83 -45.17
N ASN A 12 44.52 -22.53 -45.44
CA ASN A 12 45.42 -21.63 -44.74
C ASN A 12 44.96 -21.40 -43.29
N ILE A 13 43.66 -21.18 -43.07
CA ILE A 13 43.08 -20.99 -41.72
C ILE A 13 43.31 -22.22 -40.83
N ALA A 14 43.12 -23.43 -41.37
CA ALA A 14 43.35 -24.67 -40.64
C ALA A 14 44.82 -24.85 -40.22
N LEU A 15 45.75 -24.36 -41.05
CA LEU A 15 47.19 -24.41 -40.80
C LEU A 15 47.60 -23.37 -39.75
N ASP A 16 47.02 -22.17 -39.81
CA ASP A 16 47.21 -21.11 -38.81
C ASP A 16 46.70 -21.53 -37.43
N LEU A 17 45.56 -22.25 -37.37
CA LEU A 17 45.04 -22.80 -36.10
C LEU A 17 45.97 -23.87 -35.51
N LEU A 18 46.48 -24.79 -36.34
CA LEU A 18 47.44 -25.80 -35.90
C LEU A 18 48.73 -25.16 -35.38
N GLN A 19 49.23 -24.13 -36.09
CA GLN A 19 50.42 -23.39 -35.70
C GLN A 19 50.20 -22.61 -34.39
N GLY A 20 49.06 -21.93 -34.26
CA GLY A 20 48.70 -21.20 -33.04
C GLY A 20 48.58 -22.10 -31.81
N VAL A 21 48.00 -23.30 -31.95
CA VAL A 21 47.92 -24.28 -30.86
C VAL A 21 49.29 -24.89 -30.55
N ALA A 22 50.12 -25.16 -31.57
CA ALA A 22 51.47 -25.66 -31.39
C ALA A 22 52.38 -24.67 -30.63
N ASP A 23 52.25 -23.38 -30.89
CA ASP A 23 53.10 -22.33 -30.32
C ASP A 23 52.60 -21.82 -28.95
N SER A 24 51.39 -22.19 -28.54
CA SER A 24 50.81 -21.75 -27.26
C SER A 24 51.46 -22.43 -26.04
N VAL A 25 51.77 -21.65 -25.01
CA VAL A 25 52.45 -22.10 -23.78
C VAL A 25 51.46 -22.60 -22.71
N ASP A 26 50.20 -22.16 -22.77
CA ASP A 26 49.18 -22.38 -21.72
C ASP A 26 48.10 -23.42 -22.11
N ILE A 27 48.37 -24.28 -23.09
CA ILE A 27 47.44 -25.32 -23.56
C ILE A 27 47.82 -26.70 -23.00
N PHE A 28 46.82 -27.57 -22.81
CA PHE A 28 47.02 -28.96 -22.39
C PHE A 28 48.10 -29.66 -23.23
N PRO A 29 49.19 -30.16 -22.62
CA PRO A 29 50.39 -30.57 -23.36
C PRO A 29 50.16 -31.63 -24.45
N PRO A 30 49.34 -32.68 -24.25
CA PRO A 30 49.04 -33.63 -25.32
C PRO A 30 48.36 -32.99 -26.53
N LEU A 31 47.52 -31.97 -26.34
CA LEU A 31 46.85 -31.25 -27.43
C LEU A 31 47.86 -30.44 -28.25
N GLN A 32 48.80 -29.78 -27.56
CA GLN A 32 49.90 -29.07 -28.17
C GLN A 32 50.81 -30.03 -28.97
N SER A 33 51.11 -31.21 -28.42
CA SER A 33 51.92 -32.23 -29.09
C SER A 33 51.23 -32.79 -30.34
N VAL A 34 49.91 -33.05 -30.29
CA VAL A 34 49.14 -33.48 -31.48
C VAL A 34 49.26 -32.47 -32.62
N ALA A 35 49.12 -31.18 -32.31
CA ALA A 35 49.23 -30.11 -33.31
C ALA A 35 50.65 -30.05 -33.92
N LYS A 36 51.69 -30.16 -33.09
CA LYS A 36 53.09 -30.21 -33.53
C LYS A 36 53.38 -31.42 -34.41
N ASP A 37 52.93 -32.60 -34.01
CA ASP A 37 53.18 -33.84 -34.76
C ASP A 37 52.40 -33.86 -36.08
N ALA A 38 51.16 -33.35 -36.11
CA ALA A 38 50.39 -33.19 -37.33
C ALA A 38 51.09 -32.26 -38.34
N LEU A 39 51.62 -31.12 -37.88
CA LEU A 39 52.41 -30.20 -38.73
C LEU A 39 53.68 -30.87 -39.28
N ARG A 40 54.35 -31.70 -38.47
CA ARG A 40 55.52 -32.47 -38.91
C ARG A 40 55.14 -33.53 -39.95
N ILE A 41 54.05 -34.27 -39.75
CA ILE A 41 53.52 -35.22 -40.74
C ILE A 41 53.26 -34.51 -42.07
N ILE A 42 52.55 -33.37 -42.06
CA ILE A 42 52.25 -32.58 -43.26
C ILE A 42 53.52 -32.17 -44.03
N ASN A 43 54.61 -31.89 -43.33
CA ASN A 43 55.89 -31.55 -43.96
C ASN A 43 56.63 -32.78 -44.47
N VAL A 44 56.66 -33.87 -43.70
CA VAL A 44 57.34 -35.13 -44.07
C VAL A 44 56.71 -35.74 -45.33
N VAL A 45 55.38 -35.74 -45.45
CA VAL A 45 54.69 -36.34 -46.61
C VAL A 45 54.96 -35.60 -47.93
N LYS A 46 55.28 -34.30 -47.90
CA LYS A 46 55.62 -33.50 -49.10
C LYS A 46 56.96 -33.89 -49.75
N GLU A 47 57.83 -34.58 -49.02
CA GLU A 47 59.13 -34.99 -49.54
C GLU A 47 59.09 -36.31 -50.32
N PHE A 48 58.00 -37.08 -50.20
CA PHE A 48 57.82 -38.31 -50.96
C PHE A 48 57.51 -37.98 -52.42
N ARG A 49 58.33 -38.49 -53.34
CA ARG A 49 58.21 -38.26 -54.79
C ARG A 49 57.44 -39.36 -55.54
N SER A 50 57.00 -40.41 -54.84
CA SER A 50 56.08 -41.46 -55.32
C SER A 50 54.66 -41.14 -54.90
N ASN A 51 53.64 -41.49 -55.70
CA ASN A 51 52.22 -41.28 -55.36
C ASN A 51 51.95 -39.91 -54.70
N THR A 52 52.54 -38.85 -55.26
CA THR A 52 52.55 -37.50 -54.68
C THR A 52 51.14 -37.00 -54.36
N ASP A 53 50.18 -37.32 -55.22
CA ASP A 53 48.78 -36.90 -55.07
C ASP A 53 48.10 -37.58 -53.86
N GLU A 54 48.40 -38.85 -53.58
CA GLU A 54 47.83 -39.58 -52.44
C GLU A 54 48.46 -39.14 -51.12
N TRP A 55 49.78 -38.90 -51.10
CA TRP A 55 50.48 -38.39 -49.92
C TRP A 55 50.09 -36.94 -49.60
N GLU A 56 49.89 -36.09 -50.62
CA GLU A 56 49.38 -34.74 -50.42
C GLU A 56 47.92 -34.77 -49.90
N ALA A 57 47.09 -35.65 -50.45
CA ALA A 57 45.73 -35.86 -49.96
C ALA A 57 45.72 -36.41 -48.53
N PHE A 58 46.71 -37.23 -48.13
CA PHE A 58 46.84 -37.70 -46.75
C PHE A 58 47.25 -36.58 -45.79
N GLY A 59 48.22 -35.75 -46.16
CA GLY A 59 48.60 -34.57 -45.37
C GLY A 59 47.43 -33.62 -45.17
N THR A 60 46.62 -33.40 -46.21
CA THR A 60 45.40 -32.57 -46.13
C THR A 60 44.37 -33.18 -45.18
N TYR A 61 44.17 -34.50 -45.25
CA TYR A 61 43.26 -35.22 -44.35
C TYR A 61 43.68 -35.09 -42.87
N ILE A 62 44.97 -35.25 -42.56
CA ILE A 62 45.50 -35.07 -41.20
C ILE A 62 45.28 -33.64 -40.72
N GLN A 63 45.54 -32.65 -41.58
CA GLN A 63 45.34 -31.24 -41.29
C GLN A 63 43.88 -30.98 -40.87
N GLU A 64 42.93 -31.32 -41.75
CA GLU A 64 41.50 -31.05 -41.51
C GLU A 64 40.97 -31.80 -40.28
N THR A 65 41.37 -33.06 -40.11
CA THR A 65 40.89 -33.91 -39.02
C THR A 65 41.37 -33.42 -37.66
N VAL A 66 42.64 -33.05 -37.54
CA VAL A 66 43.20 -32.54 -36.27
C VAL A 66 42.68 -31.14 -35.99
N THR A 67 42.59 -30.25 -36.98
CA THR A 67 41.99 -28.92 -36.84
C THR A 67 40.54 -29.01 -36.35
N SER A 68 39.75 -29.96 -36.86
CA SER A 68 38.38 -30.19 -36.40
C SER A 68 38.31 -30.57 -34.92
N VAL A 69 39.19 -31.48 -34.48
CA VAL A 69 39.27 -31.85 -33.05
C VAL A 69 39.67 -30.66 -32.18
N LEU A 70 40.62 -29.83 -32.63
CA LEU A 70 41.05 -28.62 -31.90
C LEU A 70 39.90 -27.62 -31.72
N ASP A 71 39.12 -27.36 -32.78
CA ASP A 71 37.94 -26.48 -32.71
C ASP A 71 36.87 -27.04 -31.76
N LEU A 72 36.63 -28.34 -31.79
CA LEU A 72 35.70 -28.99 -30.88
C LEU A 72 36.14 -28.92 -29.41
N VAL A 73 37.43 -29.07 -29.12
CA VAL A 73 37.96 -28.89 -27.76
C VAL A 73 37.81 -27.44 -27.30
N ALA A 74 38.07 -26.47 -28.18
CA ALA A 74 37.94 -25.05 -27.86
C ALA A 74 36.50 -24.67 -27.48
N ARG A 75 35.50 -25.30 -28.12
CA ARG A 75 34.08 -25.07 -27.83
C ARG A 75 33.58 -25.82 -26.59
N ALA A 76 34.05 -27.05 -26.37
CA ALA A 76 33.53 -27.92 -25.30
C ALA A 76 34.18 -27.68 -23.93
N GLY A 77 35.39 -27.11 -23.87
CA GLY A 77 36.12 -26.89 -22.63
C GLY A 77 36.80 -28.16 -22.08
N MET A 78 37.91 -27.97 -21.34
CA MET A 78 38.84 -29.03 -20.94
C MET A 78 38.62 -29.66 -19.55
N SER A 79 37.40 -29.55 -19.00
CA SER A 79 37.09 -29.96 -17.62
C SER A 79 36.73 -31.43 -17.45
N ASN A 80 36.38 -32.16 -18.53
CA ASN A 80 36.00 -33.58 -18.45
C ASN A 80 37.22 -34.53 -18.61
N GLY A 81 37.34 -35.53 -17.73
CA GLY A 81 38.39 -36.55 -17.77
C GLY A 81 38.39 -37.41 -19.04
N ASP A 82 37.21 -37.77 -19.54
CA ASP A 82 37.07 -38.64 -20.73
C ASP A 82 37.55 -37.93 -22.03
N ILE A 83 37.41 -36.61 -22.08
CA ILE A 83 37.90 -35.77 -23.19
C ILE A 83 39.44 -35.74 -23.17
N LYS A 84 40.06 -35.66 -21.99
CA LYS A 84 41.54 -35.69 -21.84
C LYS A 84 42.12 -37.02 -22.29
N ASP A 85 41.51 -38.13 -21.89
CA ASP A 85 41.95 -39.48 -22.27
C ASP A 85 41.84 -39.69 -23.79
N SER A 86 40.80 -39.16 -24.41
CA SER A 86 40.58 -39.24 -25.86
C SER A 86 41.59 -38.40 -26.65
N ILE A 87 41.96 -37.21 -26.17
CA ILE A 87 43.04 -36.39 -26.75
C ILE A 87 44.38 -37.12 -26.64
N GLN A 88 44.64 -37.81 -25.52
CA GLN A 88 45.89 -38.56 -25.32
C GLN A 88 46.00 -39.77 -26.26
N LYS A 89 44.89 -40.48 -26.53
CA LYS A 89 44.83 -41.54 -27.55
C LYS A 89 45.07 -41.00 -28.97
N LEU A 90 44.52 -39.82 -29.27
CA LEU A 90 44.76 -39.15 -30.55
C LEU A 90 46.24 -38.79 -30.71
N HIS A 91 46.86 -38.24 -29.67
CA HIS A 91 48.29 -37.93 -29.65
C HIS A 91 49.14 -39.17 -29.94
N GLN A 92 48.90 -40.27 -29.22
CA GLN A 92 49.65 -41.52 -29.42
C GLN A 92 49.49 -42.06 -30.85
N THR A 93 48.31 -41.94 -31.44
CA THR A 93 48.03 -42.40 -32.80
C THR A 93 48.77 -41.55 -33.83
N VAL A 94 48.70 -40.22 -33.72
CA VAL A 94 49.39 -39.28 -34.61
C VAL A 94 50.91 -39.42 -34.48
N LEU A 95 51.44 -39.54 -33.26
CA LEU A 95 52.87 -39.75 -33.03
C LEU A 95 53.36 -41.09 -33.60
N GLY A 96 52.57 -42.16 -33.46
CA GLY A 96 52.87 -43.45 -34.08
C GLY A 96 52.99 -43.36 -35.60
N ILE A 97 52.07 -42.65 -36.24
CA ILE A 97 52.09 -42.39 -37.69
C ILE A 97 53.31 -41.56 -38.08
N LEU A 98 53.65 -40.51 -37.32
CA LEU A 98 54.84 -39.70 -37.58
C LEU A 98 56.11 -40.56 -37.52
N ASN A 99 56.26 -41.40 -36.50
CA ASN A 99 57.41 -42.29 -36.35
C ASN A 99 57.51 -43.30 -37.50
N GLU A 100 56.39 -43.87 -37.95
CA GLU A 100 56.34 -44.75 -39.13
C GLU A 100 56.84 -44.02 -40.40
N LEU A 101 56.44 -42.74 -40.59
CA LEU A 101 56.86 -41.92 -41.72
C LEU A 101 58.32 -41.45 -41.63
N GLU A 102 58.82 -41.15 -40.43
CA GLU A 102 60.22 -40.78 -40.22
C GLU A 102 61.16 -41.98 -40.38
N ALA A 103 60.76 -43.18 -39.94
CA ALA A 103 61.54 -44.41 -40.16
C ALA A 103 61.72 -44.71 -41.65
N GLU A 104 60.73 -44.38 -42.48
CA GLU A 104 60.82 -44.51 -43.94
C GLU A 104 61.88 -43.60 -44.55
N ARG A 105 62.20 -42.43 -43.96
CA ARG A 105 63.27 -41.54 -44.46
C ARG A 105 64.65 -42.19 -44.40
N ALA A 106 64.88 -43.13 -43.49
CA ALA A 106 66.17 -43.79 -43.27
C ALA A 106 66.47 -44.97 -44.21
N ILE A 107 65.52 -45.36 -45.08
CA ILE A 107 65.61 -46.56 -45.92
C ILE A 107 66.31 -46.30 -47.27
N SER A 108 67.04 -47.30 -47.78
CA SER A 108 67.77 -47.23 -49.04
C SER A 108 66.87 -47.02 -50.27
N LYS A 109 67.38 -46.37 -51.33
CA LYS A 109 66.59 -46.04 -52.54
C LYS A 109 65.96 -47.27 -53.25
N TRP A 110 66.57 -48.46 -53.12
CA TRP A 110 66.07 -49.69 -53.73
C TRP A 110 64.92 -50.33 -52.95
N GLU A 111 65.02 -50.41 -51.62
CA GLU A 111 63.93 -50.91 -50.77
C GLU A 111 62.72 -49.97 -50.81
N ARG A 112 62.95 -48.66 -50.87
CA ARG A 112 61.89 -47.66 -51.04
C ARG A 112 61.13 -47.88 -52.36
N TRP A 113 61.81 -48.33 -53.42
CA TRP A 113 61.17 -48.64 -54.70
C TRP A 113 60.19 -49.82 -54.65
N GLN A 114 60.50 -50.87 -53.89
CA GLN A 114 59.60 -52.02 -53.72
C GLN A 114 58.37 -51.68 -52.87
N ARG A 115 58.55 -50.84 -51.85
CA ARG A 115 57.46 -50.42 -50.94
C ARG A 115 56.44 -49.50 -51.61
N TYR A 116 56.82 -48.77 -52.66
CA TYR A 116 55.90 -47.90 -53.43
C TYR A 116 54.64 -48.62 -53.91
N ARG A 117 54.70 -49.94 -54.18
CA ARG A 117 53.51 -50.71 -54.61
C ARG A 117 52.43 -50.83 -53.53
N HIS A 118 52.75 -50.55 -52.27
CA HIS A 118 51.85 -50.68 -51.13
C HIS A 118 51.56 -49.33 -50.45
N ASP A 119 51.98 -48.19 -51.02
CA ASP A 119 51.77 -46.87 -50.42
C ASP A 119 50.27 -46.56 -50.21
N SER A 120 49.40 -46.91 -51.17
CA SER A 120 47.96 -46.68 -51.06
C SER A 120 47.31 -47.46 -49.91
N GLU A 121 47.73 -48.72 -49.68
CA GLU A 121 47.21 -49.56 -48.59
C GLU A 121 47.67 -49.02 -47.22
N ARG A 122 48.91 -48.54 -47.14
CA ARG A 122 49.46 -47.93 -45.92
C ARG A 122 48.78 -46.61 -45.59
N ILE A 123 48.58 -45.74 -46.58
CA ILE A 123 47.85 -44.47 -46.41
C ILE A 123 46.41 -44.76 -45.94
N ALA A 124 45.75 -45.76 -46.52
CA ALA A 124 44.42 -46.17 -46.08
C ALA A 124 44.41 -46.63 -44.61
N ASN A 125 45.36 -47.47 -44.20
CA ASN A 125 45.49 -47.92 -42.81
C ASN A 125 45.71 -46.75 -41.83
N MET A 126 46.62 -45.82 -42.17
CA MET A 126 46.87 -44.63 -41.36
C MET A 126 45.64 -43.71 -41.26
N ARG A 127 44.87 -43.55 -42.36
CA ARG A 127 43.60 -42.82 -42.33
C ARG A 127 42.58 -43.47 -41.41
N THR A 128 42.41 -44.79 -41.50
CA THR A 128 41.45 -45.53 -40.64
C THR A 128 41.79 -45.36 -39.17
N ARG A 129 43.06 -45.51 -38.78
CA ARG A 129 43.51 -45.34 -37.39
C ARG A 129 43.19 -43.95 -36.83
N VAL A 130 43.41 -42.90 -37.61
CA VAL A 130 43.10 -41.53 -37.19
C VAL A 130 41.58 -41.31 -37.13
N GLY A 131 40.84 -41.80 -38.12
CA GLY A 131 39.39 -41.67 -38.21
C GLY A 131 38.62 -42.36 -37.08
N GLU A 132 39.07 -43.54 -36.63
CA GLU A 132 38.43 -44.25 -35.51
C GLU A 132 38.55 -43.48 -34.19
N VAL A 133 39.72 -42.91 -33.92
CA VAL A 133 39.98 -42.16 -32.68
C VAL A 133 39.24 -40.83 -32.69
N THR A 134 39.18 -40.13 -33.83
CA THR A 134 38.43 -38.87 -33.93
C THR A 134 36.92 -39.07 -33.90
N GLY A 135 36.40 -40.16 -34.47
CA GLY A 135 34.99 -40.52 -34.37
C GLY A 135 34.54 -40.79 -32.93
N LEU A 136 35.33 -41.52 -32.15
CA LEU A 136 35.07 -41.77 -30.73
C LEU A 136 35.14 -40.49 -29.89
N PHE A 137 36.08 -39.59 -30.22
CA PHE A 137 36.20 -38.29 -29.58
C PHE A 137 34.93 -37.45 -29.78
N GLN A 138 34.41 -37.38 -31.01
CA GLN A 138 33.19 -36.63 -31.35
C GLN A 138 31.96 -37.13 -30.56
N LEU A 139 31.82 -38.45 -30.44
CA LEU A 139 30.74 -39.07 -29.69
C LEU A 139 30.80 -38.71 -28.20
N THR A 140 32.01 -38.73 -27.63
CA THR A 140 32.23 -38.43 -26.20
C THR A 140 31.87 -36.98 -25.84
N VAL A 141 32.25 -36.02 -26.70
CA VAL A 141 31.92 -34.60 -26.51
C VAL A 141 30.42 -34.37 -26.60
N THR A 142 29.75 -34.99 -27.58
CA THR A 142 28.30 -34.82 -27.80
C THR A 142 27.47 -35.41 -26.65
N THR A 143 27.82 -36.58 -26.12
CA THR A 143 27.11 -37.17 -24.97
C THR A 143 27.31 -36.39 -23.68
N THR A 144 28.50 -35.85 -23.44
CA THR A 144 28.79 -35.03 -22.25
C THR A 144 27.95 -33.75 -22.21
N ASN A 145 27.86 -33.05 -23.35
CA ASN A 145 27.08 -31.81 -23.44
C ASN A 145 25.58 -32.06 -23.23
N ALA A 146 25.05 -33.19 -23.71
CA ALA A 146 23.64 -33.55 -23.51
C ALA A 146 23.30 -33.80 -22.03
N ILE A 147 24.20 -34.45 -21.27
CA ILE A 147 23.99 -34.73 -19.84
C ILE A 147 24.00 -33.44 -19.00
N ASN A 148 24.94 -32.53 -19.26
CA ASN A 148 25.06 -31.26 -18.51
C ASN A 148 23.87 -30.32 -18.75
N LEU A 149 23.31 -30.31 -19.96
CA LEU A 149 22.12 -29.52 -20.27
C LEU A 149 20.90 -30.04 -19.50
N GLN A 150 20.75 -31.36 -19.41
CA GLN A 150 19.64 -32.00 -18.70
C GLN A 150 19.70 -31.70 -17.19
N SER A 151 20.88 -31.81 -16.55
CA SER A 151 21.02 -31.48 -15.13
C SER A 151 20.75 -30.00 -14.82
N THR A 152 21.12 -29.11 -15.74
CA THR A 152 20.86 -27.67 -15.61
C THR A 152 19.36 -27.36 -15.73
N LEU A 153 18.67 -28.01 -16.68
CA LEU A 153 17.22 -27.89 -16.84
C LEU A 153 16.45 -28.37 -15.60
N ASP A 154 16.89 -29.46 -14.98
CA ASP A 154 16.26 -29.99 -13.78
C ASP A 154 16.49 -29.07 -12.56
N ALA A 155 17.66 -28.47 -12.42
CA ALA A 155 17.94 -27.47 -11.39
C ALA A 155 17.10 -26.18 -11.56
N VAL A 156 16.94 -25.69 -12.80
CA VAL A 156 16.09 -24.52 -13.10
C VAL A 156 14.62 -24.81 -12.77
N ARG A 157 14.12 -26.01 -13.08
CA ARG A 157 12.75 -26.42 -12.73
C ARG A 157 12.52 -26.45 -11.23
N GLU A 158 13.48 -26.93 -10.45
CA GLU A 158 13.32 -26.98 -8.99
C GLU A 158 13.38 -25.58 -8.36
N ASN A 159 14.28 -24.73 -8.84
CA ASN A 159 14.35 -23.33 -8.41
C ASN A 159 13.07 -22.55 -8.75
N SER A 160 12.45 -22.80 -9.91
CA SER A 160 11.16 -22.19 -10.30
C SER A 160 10.02 -22.57 -9.34
N LYS A 161 9.96 -23.83 -8.88
CA LYS A 161 8.98 -24.26 -7.87
C LYS A 161 9.20 -23.58 -6.51
N VAL A 162 10.45 -23.46 -6.08
CA VAL A 162 10.81 -22.78 -4.81
C VAL A 162 10.46 -21.30 -4.88
N LEU A 163 10.82 -20.62 -5.98
CA LEU A 163 10.45 -19.22 -6.22
C LEU A 163 8.93 -19.03 -6.18
N THR A 164 8.16 -19.91 -6.82
CA THR A 164 6.70 -19.84 -6.81
C THR A 164 6.13 -19.97 -5.39
N LYS A 165 6.67 -20.88 -4.57
CA LYS A 165 6.28 -21.00 -3.15
C LYS A 165 6.66 -19.77 -2.33
N ILE A 166 7.83 -19.18 -2.56
CA ILE A 166 8.26 -17.96 -1.88
C ILE A 166 7.38 -16.78 -2.29
N THR A 167 7.08 -16.61 -3.58
CA THR A 167 6.18 -15.55 -4.08
C THR A 167 4.76 -15.69 -3.52
N GLN A 168 4.23 -16.92 -3.46
CA GLN A 168 2.94 -17.18 -2.80
C GLN A 168 2.99 -16.86 -1.31
N GLY A 169 4.09 -17.21 -0.63
CA GLY A 169 4.31 -16.88 0.78
C GLY A 169 4.34 -15.37 1.02
N ILE A 170 5.09 -14.61 0.22
CA ILE A 170 5.19 -13.15 0.31
C ILE A 170 3.84 -12.48 0.01
N SER A 171 3.13 -12.93 -1.03
CA SER A 171 1.79 -12.42 -1.37
C SER A 171 0.79 -12.69 -0.24
N SER A 172 0.82 -13.88 0.36
CA SER A 172 -0.02 -14.19 1.52
C SER A 172 0.33 -13.37 2.77
N ALA A 173 1.61 -13.08 2.99
CA ALA A 173 2.06 -12.25 4.10
C ALA A 173 1.66 -10.77 3.91
N ALA A 174 1.77 -10.25 2.68
CA ALA A 174 1.31 -8.90 2.35
C ALA A 174 -0.21 -8.77 2.48
N GLN A 175 -0.96 -9.76 1.98
CA GLN A 175 -2.42 -9.82 2.13
C GLN A 175 -2.84 -9.84 3.60
N ASN A 176 -2.19 -10.66 4.44
CA ASN A 176 -2.46 -10.69 5.87
C ASN A 176 -2.14 -9.35 6.55
N ALA A 177 -1.02 -8.71 6.20
CA ALA A 177 -0.67 -7.39 6.73
C ALA A 177 -1.70 -6.30 6.34
N THR A 178 -2.30 -6.39 5.15
CA THR A 178 -3.40 -5.49 4.76
C THR A 178 -4.68 -5.81 5.52
N LEU A 179 -5.05 -7.09 5.66
CA LEU A 179 -6.25 -7.50 6.40
C LEU A 179 -6.12 -7.22 7.91
N ASP A 180 -4.92 -7.16 8.47
CA ASP A 180 -4.66 -6.77 9.86
C ASP A 180 -5.03 -5.31 10.16
N LYS A 181 -5.24 -4.48 9.12
CA LYS A 181 -5.80 -3.11 9.27
C LYS A 181 -7.29 -3.12 9.64
N LEU A 182 -8.01 -4.21 9.38
CA LEU A 182 -9.41 -4.35 9.81
C LEU A 182 -9.45 -4.41 11.33
N GLN A 183 -10.17 -3.48 11.95
CA GLN A 183 -10.35 -3.46 13.40
C GLN A 183 -11.25 -4.63 13.82
N VAL A 184 -10.64 -5.76 14.17
CA VAL A 184 -11.35 -6.95 14.68
C VAL A 184 -11.48 -6.86 16.20
N VAL A 185 -12.72 -6.90 16.69
CA VAL A 185 -12.97 -6.77 18.14
C VAL A 185 -12.83 -8.12 18.85
N ARG A 186 -11.85 -8.21 19.75
CA ARG A 186 -11.70 -9.39 20.61
C ARG A 186 -12.88 -9.50 21.59
N GLY A 187 -13.37 -10.72 21.78
CA GLY A 187 -14.50 -10.99 22.67
C GLY A 187 -15.89 -10.68 22.09
N ALA A 188 -15.98 -10.14 20.87
CA ALA A 188 -17.25 -9.95 20.17
C ALA A 188 -17.82 -11.24 19.58
N SER A 189 -17.06 -12.34 19.58
CA SER A 189 -17.50 -13.64 19.06
C SER A 189 -18.31 -14.44 20.09
N TRP A 190 -18.90 -15.55 19.65
CA TRP A 190 -19.69 -16.42 20.52
C TRP A 190 -18.82 -17.12 21.58
N ASP A 191 -19.44 -17.41 22.74
CA ASP A 191 -18.80 -18.06 23.88
C ASP A 191 -19.57 -19.34 24.24
N MET A 192 -18.86 -20.46 24.30
CA MET A 192 -19.42 -21.76 24.67
C MET A 192 -20.08 -21.72 26.06
N SER A 193 -19.52 -20.97 27.00
CA SER A 193 -20.02 -20.88 28.38
C SER A 193 -21.32 -20.10 28.52
N ARG A 194 -21.68 -19.30 27.50
CA ARG A 194 -22.87 -18.44 27.48
C ARG A 194 -24.02 -19.03 26.66
N GLY A 195 -23.89 -20.27 26.19
CA GLY A 195 -24.94 -21.00 25.47
C GLY A 195 -26.09 -21.50 26.35
N CYS A 196 -27.14 -21.99 25.72
CA CYS A 196 -28.31 -22.57 26.38
C CYS A 196 -27.89 -23.83 27.15
N LEU A 197 -28.50 -24.03 28.31
CA LEU A 197 -28.36 -25.29 29.04
C LEU A 197 -28.89 -26.42 28.16
N GLU A 198 -28.24 -27.59 28.23
CA GLU A 198 -28.63 -28.76 27.47
C GLU A 198 -30.13 -29.07 27.65
N ASN A 199 -30.80 -29.40 26.56
CA ASN A 199 -32.24 -29.66 26.48
C ASN A 199 -33.18 -28.48 26.78
N THR A 200 -32.68 -27.25 26.90
CA THR A 200 -33.54 -26.05 26.94
C THR A 200 -33.62 -25.37 25.56
N ARG A 201 -34.72 -24.65 25.28
CA ARG A 201 -34.95 -23.89 24.02
C ARG A 201 -34.90 -24.74 22.75
N VAL A 202 -35.08 -26.06 22.87
CA VAL A 202 -34.88 -27.01 21.76
C VAL A 202 -35.80 -26.72 20.57
N GLY A 203 -37.09 -26.43 20.82
CA GLY A 203 -38.06 -26.11 19.77
C GLY A 203 -37.70 -24.82 19.03
N LEU A 204 -37.36 -23.77 19.76
CA LEU A 204 -36.94 -22.48 19.21
C LEU A 204 -35.67 -22.61 18.34
N ILE A 205 -34.65 -23.28 18.88
CA ILE A 205 -33.38 -23.50 18.15
C ILE A 205 -33.64 -24.31 16.88
N LYS A 206 -34.49 -25.35 16.93
CA LYS A 206 -34.88 -26.12 15.73
C LYS A 206 -35.54 -25.24 14.67
N THR A 207 -36.44 -24.34 15.06
CA THR A 207 -37.09 -23.40 14.13
C THR A 207 -36.07 -22.46 13.47
N ILE A 208 -35.14 -21.91 14.24
CA ILE A 208 -34.08 -21.03 13.72
C ILE A 208 -33.18 -21.80 12.77
N LEU A 209 -32.74 -23.01 13.13
CA LEU A 209 -31.90 -23.86 12.27
C LEU A 209 -32.62 -24.28 10.99
N ALA A 210 -33.91 -24.60 11.05
CA ALA A 210 -34.72 -24.92 9.88
C ALA A 210 -34.80 -23.75 8.88
N TRP A 211 -34.82 -22.51 9.38
CA TRP A 211 -34.77 -21.30 8.56
C TRP A 211 -33.37 -21.10 7.96
N ILE A 212 -32.31 -21.29 8.76
CA ILE A 212 -30.92 -21.22 8.28
C ILE A 212 -30.69 -22.23 7.15
N ASP A 213 -31.25 -23.43 7.26
CA ASP A 213 -31.12 -24.49 6.25
C ASP A 213 -32.03 -24.28 5.02
N GLY A 214 -32.90 -23.25 5.02
CA GLY A 214 -33.80 -22.90 3.90
C GLY A 214 -35.05 -23.78 3.79
N SER A 215 -35.27 -24.71 4.72
CA SER A 215 -36.40 -25.66 4.71
C SER A 215 -37.77 -25.00 4.93
N LEU A 216 -37.78 -23.80 5.51
CA LEU A 216 -39.00 -23.03 5.78
C LEU A 216 -39.45 -22.13 4.61
N GLU A 217 -38.66 -22.01 3.53
CA GLU A 217 -38.89 -21.08 2.40
C GLU A 217 -39.68 -21.71 1.23
N ALA A 218 -40.01 -23.01 1.31
CA ALA A 218 -40.59 -23.78 0.20
C ALA A 218 -42.07 -23.47 -0.16
N HIS A 219 -42.75 -22.55 0.54
CA HIS A 219 -44.21 -22.36 0.40
C HIS A 219 -44.66 -21.02 -0.22
N ASN A 220 -43.77 -20.04 -0.42
CA ASN A 220 -44.11 -18.79 -1.10
C ASN A 220 -43.26 -18.59 -2.37
N LYS A 221 -43.92 -18.65 -3.54
CA LYS A 221 -43.31 -18.43 -4.85
C LYS A 221 -42.86 -16.96 -5.00
N GLY A 222 -41.62 -16.66 -4.58
CA GLY A 222 -40.98 -15.36 -4.80
C GLY A 222 -39.72 -15.05 -3.98
N GLU A 223 -39.45 -15.79 -2.89
CA GLU A 223 -38.47 -15.36 -1.87
C GLU A 223 -37.02 -15.86 -2.07
N GLY A 224 -36.72 -16.66 -3.09
CA GLY A 224 -35.41 -17.33 -3.25
C GLY A 224 -34.26 -16.48 -3.80
N THR A 225 -34.45 -15.19 -4.06
CA THR A 225 -33.47 -14.36 -4.81
C THR A 225 -32.62 -13.42 -3.97
N GLN A 226 -32.89 -13.27 -2.66
CA GLN A 226 -32.24 -12.27 -1.80
C GLN A 226 -31.78 -12.87 -0.47
N ALA A 227 -30.87 -12.18 0.23
CA ALA A 227 -30.50 -12.55 1.60
C ALA A 227 -31.67 -12.30 2.57
N SER A 228 -31.83 -13.17 3.56
CA SER A 228 -32.93 -13.08 4.53
C SER A 228 -32.42 -12.79 5.95
N ILE A 229 -33.23 -12.09 6.74
CA ILE A 229 -32.97 -11.74 8.13
C ILE A 229 -34.00 -12.43 9.03
N MET A 230 -33.57 -13.01 10.14
CA MET A 230 -34.45 -13.45 11.22
C MET A 230 -34.23 -12.59 12.46
N LEU A 231 -35.27 -11.89 12.90
CA LEU A 231 -35.25 -10.99 14.05
C LEU A 231 -35.95 -11.64 15.25
N LEU A 232 -35.18 -12.04 16.27
CA LEU A 232 -35.70 -12.57 17.54
C LEU A 232 -35.91 -11.42 18.54
N THR A 233 -37.17 -11.13 18.86
CA THR A 233 -37.56 -10.15 19.87
C THR A 233 -38.06 -10.80 21.15
N ALA A 234 -37.69 -10.24 22.30
CA ALA A 234 -38.15 -10.68 23.61
C ALA A 234 -37.91 -9.60 24.65
N VAL A 235 -38.57 -9.72 25.81
CA VAL A 235 -38.27 -8.89 26.99
C VAL A 235 -36.84 -9.11 27.51
N ALA A 236 -36.36 -8.17 28.32
CA ALA A 236 -35.08 -8.29 29.02
C ALA A 236 -35.04 -9.55 29.90
N GLY A 237 -33.91 -10.26 29.92
CA GLY A 237 -33.74 -11.45 30.78
C GLY A 237 -34.38 -12.76 30.28
N ALA A 238 -35.00 -12.76 29.09
CA ALA A 238 -35.62 -13.96 28.48
C ALA A 238 -34.62 -14.96 27.84
N GLY A 239 -33.33 -14.61 27.75
CA GLY A 239 -32.27 -15.50 27.22
C GLY A 239 -31.95 -15.37 25.74
N LYS A 240 -32.24 -14.23 25.09
CA LYS A 240 -31.94 -13.99 23.65
C LYS A 240 -30.47 -14.18 23.29
N THR A 241 -29.57 -13.53 24.02
CA THR A 241 -28.11 -13.65 23.86
C THR A 241 -27.64 -15.09 24.01
N THR A 242 -28.23 -15.84 24.94
CA THR A 242 -27.95 -17.25 25.16
C THR A 242 -28.36 -18.12 23.96
N VAL A 243 -29.50 -17.82 23.35
CA VAL A 243 -29.94 -18.47 22.10
C VAL A 243 -28.98 -18.12 20.95
N ALA A 244 -28.57 -16.85 20.82
CA ALA A 244 -27.61 -16.42 19.79
C ALA A 244 -26.25 -17.12 19.91
N HIS A 245 -25.69 -17.23 21.13
CA HIS A 245 -24.48 -18.02 21.37
C HIS A 245 -24.63 -19.49 20.96
N THR A 246 -25.78 -20.10 21.24
CA THR A 246 -26.05 -21.50 20.90
C THR A 246 -26.19 -21.72 19.41
N VAL A 247 -26.93 -20.85 18.72
CA VAL A 247 -27.11 -20.90 17.26
C VAL A 247 -25.76 -20.68 16.57
N ALA A 248 -24.97 -19.68 17.01
CA ALA A 248 -23.63 -19.44 16.48
C ALA A 248 -22.73 -20.67 16.65
N ARG A 249 -22.70 -21.28 17.85
CA ARG A 249 -21.93 -22.50 18.12
C ARG A 249 -22.31 -23.65 17.19
N ILE A 250 -23.61 -23.98 17.10
CA ILE A 250 -24.09 -25.10 16.26
C ILE A 250 -23.73 -24.84 14.79
N CYS A 251 -23.88 -23.60 14.32
CA CYS A 251 -23.56 -23.24 12.94
C CYS A 251 -22.04 -23.20 12.67
N ALA A 252 -21.22 -22.87 13.67
CA ALA A 252 -19.76 -22.98 13.57
C ALA A 252 -19.33 -24.46 13.41
N GLU A 253 -19.90 -25.37 14.21
CA GLU A 253 -19.69 -26.82 14.09
C GLU A 253 -20.13 -27.35 12.71
N ARG A 254 -21.21 -26.79 12.14
CA ARG A 254 -21.71 -27.11 10.79
C ARG A 254 -20.95 -26.42 9.65
N LYS A 255 -19.97 -25.55 9.94
CA LYS A 255 -19.26 -24.70 8.96
C LYS A 255 -20.21 -23.80 8.14
N GLN A 256 -21.28 -23.32 8.77
CA GLN A 256 -22.23 -22.34 8.20
C GLN A 256 -22.05 -20.94 8.78
N LEU A 257 -21.43 -20.80 9.97
CA LEU A 257 -21.17 -19.49 10.57
C LEU A 257 -20.03 -18.77 9.85
N ALA A 258 -20.32 -17.60 9.28
CA ALA A 258 -19.29 -16.68 8.79
C ALA A 258 -18.76 -15.80 9.91
N SER A 259 -19.64 -15.07 10.59
CA SER A 259 -19.25 -14.14 11.65
C SER A 259 -20.33 -14.04 12.72
N SER A 260 -19.91 -13.63 13.91
CA SER A 260 -20.81 -13.36 15.02
C SER A 260 -20.32 -12.13 15.78
N PHE A 261 -21.19 -11.16 16.00
CA PHE A 261 -20.90 -9.93 16.72
C PHE A 261 -21.92 -9.73 17.84
N PHE A 262 -21.45 -9.75 19.07
CA PHE A 262 -22.26 -9.53 20.27
C PHE A 262 -22.01 -8.11 20.79
N PHE A 263 -22.98 -7.22 20.59
CA PHE A 263 -22.93 -5.88 21.17
C PHE A 263 -22.91 -5.97 22.71
N ASP A 264 -22.21 -5.04 23.32
CA ASP A 264 -22.10 -4.89 24.76
C ASP A 264 -21.97 -3.39 25.06
N ARG A 265 -23.04 -2.82 25.63
CA ARG A 265 -23.13 -1.39 25.95
C ARG A 265 -22.00 -0.91 26.86
N GLU A 266 -21.48 -1.78 27.72
CA GLU A 266 -20.43 -1.44 28.69
C GLU A 266 -19.03 -1.65 28.12
N SER A 267 -18.91 -2.11 26.87
CA SER A 267 -17.66 -2.32 26.16
C SER A 267 -17.41 -1.21 25.15
N GLU A 268 -16.32 -0.44 25.35
CA GLU A 268 -15.94 0.67 24.45
C GLU A 268 -15.80 0.26 22.97
N THR A 269 -15.41 -0.99 22.71
CA THR A 269 -15.24 -1.52 21.35
C THR A 269 -16.48 -2.23 20.81
N ARG A 270 -17.53 -2.43 21.62
CA ARG A 270 -18.75 -3.18 21.26
C ARG A 270 -20.05 -2.46 21.63
N ASN A 271 -19.98 -1.19 22.03
CA ASN A 271 -21.17 -0.37 22.32
C ASN A 271 -21.63 0.46 21.13
N ASN A 272 -20.95 0.34 19.99
CA ASN A 272 -21.23 1.08 18.76
C ASN A 272 -20.91 0.19 17.54
N PRO A 273 -21.48 0.49 16.36
CA PRO A 273 -21.35 -0.36 15.17
C PRO A 273 -20.07 -0.16 14.36
N MET A 274 -19.15 0.74 14.74
CA MET A 274 -17.99 1.11 13.91
C MET A 274 -17.08 -0.06 13.57
N ALA A 275 -17.02 -1.08 14.43
CA ALA A 275 -16.19 -2.26 14.22
C ALA A 275 -16.98 -3.51 13.79
N LEU A 276 -18.30 -3.38 13.57
CA LEU A 276 -19.17 -4.48 13.18
C LEU A 276 -18.77 -5.01 11.81
N PHE A 277 -18.73 -4.14 10.79
CA PHE A 277 -18.51 -4.56 9.41
C PHE A 277 -17.03 -4.87 9.12
N THR A 278 -16.08 -4.23 9.81
CA THR A 278 -14.67 -4.63 9.75
C THR A 278 -14.46 -6.04 10.32
N THR A 279 -15.14 -6.39 11.42
CA THR A 279 -15.10 -7.75 11.99
C THR A 279 -15.72 -8.76 11.04
N ILE A 280 -16.91 -8.47 10.49
CA ILE A 280 -17.58 -9.33 9.51
C ILE A 280 -16.70 -9.53 8.26
N ALA A 281 -16.12 -8.46 7.72
CA ALA A 281 -15.25 -8.53 6.54
C ALA A 281 -13.99 -9.38 6.79
N ALA A 282 -13.36 -9.23 7.96
CA ALA A 282 -12.19 -10.02 8.34
C ALA A 282 -12.55 -11.51 8.46
N ASP A 283 -13.69 -11.83 9.07
CA ASP A 283 -14.14 -13.22 9.22
C ASP A 283 -14.55 -13.84 7.87
N LEU A 284 -15.23 -13.09 7.00
CA LEU A 284 -15.54 -13.54 5.64
C LEU A 284 -14.29 -13.76 4.79
N SER A 285 -13.26 -12.91 4.96
CA SER A 285 -11.96 -13.07 4.30
C SER A 285 -11.24 -14.34 4.76
N ARG A 286 -11.34 -14.71 6.04
CA ARG A 286 -10.82 -15.99 6.54
C ARG A 286 -11.58 -17.20 6.00
N MET A 287 -12.87 -17.03 5.71
CA MET A 287 -13.74 -18.09 5.21
C MET A 287 -13.52 -18.38 3.71
N ASP A 288 -13.39 -17.34 2.87
CA ASP A 288 -13.22 -17.48 1.42
C ASP A 288 -12.13 -16.55 0.87
N ARG A 289 -11.11 -17.15 0.25
CA ARG A 289 -9.96 -16.44 -0.33
C ARG A 289 -10.38 -15.41 -1.38
N ARG A 290 -11.45 -15.66 -2.16
CA ARG A 290 -11.92 -14.72 -3.19
C ARG A 290 -12.46 -13.44 -2.56
N ILE A 291 -13.07 -13.55 -1.38
CA ILE A 291 -13.52 -12.39 -0.61
C ILE A 291 -12.29 -11.70 -0.01
N ALA A 292 -11.33 -12.44 0.53
CA ALA A 292 -10.08 -11.88 1.03
C ALA A 292 -9.36 -11.03 -0.02
N ASP A 293 -9.21 -11.55 -1.24
CA ASP A 293 -8.57 -10.84 -2.34
C ASP A 293 -9.31 -9.51 -2.64
N ARG A 294 -10.64 -9.52 -2.67
CA ARG A 294 -11.46 -8.32 -2.96
C ARG A 294 -11.49 -7.31 -1.82
N VAL A 295 -11.50 -7.77 -0.56
CA VAL A 295 -11.42 -6.90 0.62
C VAL A 295 -10.04 -6.27 0.70
N THR A 296 -8.97 -7.04 0.45
CA THR A 296 -7.60 -6.52 0.36
C THR A 296 -7.49 -5.46 -0.72
N MET A 297 -8.02 -5.70 -1.93
CA MET A 297 -8.07 -4.70 -3.00
C MET A 297 -8.81 -3.44 -2.58
N ALA A 298 -9.98 -3.56 -1.94
CA ALA A 298 -10.74 -2.40 -1.48
C ALA A 298 -9.94 -1.55 -0.46
N ILE A 299 -9.26 -2.19 0.51
CA ILE A 299 -8.42 -1.49 1.51
C ILE A 299 -7.15 -0.90 0.87
N GLU A 300 -6.61 -1.53 -0.18
CA GLU A 300 -5.46 -0.99 -0.91
C GLU A 300 -5.84 0.21 -1.78
N GLU A 301 -7.05 0.22 -2.35
CA GLU A 301 -7.63 1.37 -3.06
C GLU A 301 -7.97 2.53 -2.12
N ASP A 302 -8.58 2.23 -0.96
CA ASP A 302 -8.89 3.22 0.09
C ASP A 302 -8.50 2.70 1.47
N GLY A 303 -7.31 3.11 1.92
CA GLY A 303 -6.75 2.74 3.23
C GLY A 303 -7.55 3.21 4.44
N ARG A 304 -8.53 4.12 4.25
CA ARG A 304 -9.41 4.64 5.31
C ARG A 304 -10.67 3.81 5.50
N LEU A 305 -10.96 2.85 4.62
CA LEU A 305 -12.16 2.02 4.72
C LEU A 305 -12.37 1.36 6.10
N PRO A 306 -11.33 0.85 6.80
CA PRO A 306 -11.52 0.27 8.14
C PRO A 306 -12.01 1.27 9.20
N THR A 307 -11.86 2.57 8.99
CA THR A 307 -12.28 3.64 9.92
C THR A 307 -13.37 4.56 9.32
N ALA A 308 -13.80 4.30 8.08
CA ALA A 308 -14.85 5.03 7.40
C ALA A 308 -16.23 4.84 8.07
N PRO A 309 -17.22 5.69 7.77
CA PRO A 309 -18.60 5.50 8.24
C PRO A 309 -19.14 4.10 7.90
N ILE A 310 -19.98 3.52 8.77
CA ILE A 310 -20.43 2.13 8.68
C ILE A 310 -21.16 1.79 7.36
N SER A 311 -21.77 2.77 6.70
CA SER A 311 -22.37 2.61 5.37
C SER A 311 -21.33 2.27 4.31
N ASN A 312 -20.20 2.99 4.30
CA ASN A 312 -19.09 2.73 3.39
C ASN A 312 -18.41 1.40 3.73
N GLN A 313 -18.24 1.09 5.02
CA GLN A 313 -17.71 -0.20 5.44
C GLN A 313 -18.58 -1.36 4.93
N PHE A 314 -19.90 -1.30 5.15
CA PHE A 314 -20.81 -2.35 4.67
C PHE A 314 -20.74 -2.49 3.15
N MET A 315 -20.82 -1.38 2.42
CA MET A 315 -20.80 -1.38 0.96
C MET A 315 -19.50 -1.97 0.40
N HIS A 316 -18.34 -1.47 0.84
CA HIS A 316 -17.05 -1.77 0.21
C HIS A 316 -16.33 -2.97 0.83
N LEU A 317 -16.57 -3.30 2.10
CA LEU A 317 -15.90 -4.42 2.79
C LEU A 317 -16.77 -5.68 2.88
N VAL A 318 -18.11 -5.57 2.78
CA VAL A 318 -19.01 -6.72 2.91
C VAL A 318 -19.80 -6.97 1.63
N LEU A 319 -20.61 -6.00 1.18
CA LEU A 319 -21.52 -6.19 0.05
C LEU A 319 -20.78 -6.41 -1.28
N ASN A 320 -19.96 -5.44 -1.71
CA ASN A 320 -19.26 -5.51 -2.99
C ASN A 320 -18.31 -6.71 -3.08
N PRO A 321 -17.51 -7.05 -2.05
CA PRO A 321 -16.65 -8.24 -2.10
C PRO A 321 -17.42 -9.55 -2.25
N CYS A 322 -18.61 -9.66 -1.64
CA CYS A 322 -19.45 -10.86 -1.69
C CYS A 322 -20.26 -10.98 -3.00
N GLN A 323 -20.46 -9.90 -3.76
CA GLN A 323 -21.26 -9.94 -4.98
C GLN A 323 -20.63 -10.83 -6.06
N GLY A 324 -21.39 -11.74 -6.63
CA GLY A 324 -20.90 -12.66 -7.67
C GLY A 324 -20.02 -13.81 -7.15
N VAL A 325 -19.85 -13.96 -5.82
CA VAL A 325 -19.25 -15.14 -5.22
C VAL A 325 -20.32 -16.23 -5.03
N THR A 326 -20.04 -17.43 -5.52
CA THR A 326 -20.93 -18.59 -5.33
C THR A 326 -20.60 -19.32 -4.03
N PHE A 327 -21.59 -19.47 -3.15
CA PHE A 327 -21.48 -20.19 -1.88
C PHE A 327 -22.17 -21.56 -1.98
N GLU A 328 -21.46 -22.62 -1.59
CA GLU A 328 -21.99 -23.99 -1.59
C GLU A 328 -23.03 -24.24 -0.50
N ARG A 329 -22.97 -23.46 0.59
CA ARG A 329 -23.82 -23.57 1.77
C ARG A 329 -24.39 -22.21 2.14
N ASN A 330 -25.44 -22.21 2.94
CA ASN A 330 -25.94 -20.97 3.53
C ASN A 330 -24.93 -20.43 4.54
N VAL A 331 -24.74 -19.11 4.52
CA VAL A 331 -23.74 -18.37 5.30
C VAL A 331 -24.47 -17.55 6.36
N LEU A 332 -24.21 -17.86 7.63
CA LEU A 332 -24.84 -17.22 8.77
C LEU A 332 -23.98 -16.08 9.31
N ILE A 333 -24.59 -14.91 9.51
CA ILE A 333 -24.06 -13.82 10.33
C ILE A 333 -24.97 -13.66 11.55
N VAL A 334 -24.40 -13.66 12.76
CA VAL A 334 -25.14 -13.42 14.00
C VAL A 334 -24.82 -12.03 14.53
N ILE A 335 -25.84 -11.22 14.81
CA ILE A 335 -25.70 -9.92 15.46
C ILE A 335 -26.61 -9.91 16.68
N ASP A 336 -26.02 -9.93 17.87
CA ASP A 336 -26.74 -9.97 19.14
C ASP A 336 -26.86 -8.58 19.76
N ALA A 337 -27.98 -8.34 20.44
CA ALA A 337 -28.25 -7.15 21.24
C ALA A 337 -28.21 -5.83 20.43
N LEU A 338 -28.91 -5.79 19.29
CA LEU A 338 -28.97 -4.60 18.42
C LEU A 338 -29.44 -3.34 19.16
N ASP A 339 -30.22 -3.48 20.23
CA ASP A 339 -30.70 -2.37 21.05
C ASP A 339 -29.66 -1.78 22.02
N GLU A 340 -28.48 -2.40 22.14
CA GLU A 340 -27.37 -1.91 22.97
C GLU A 340 -26.44 -0.94 22.24
N ALA A 341 -26.44 -0.95 20.90
CA ALA A 341 -25.63 -0.10 20.04
C ALA A 341 -26.50 0.56 18.96
N TRP A 342 -27.54 1.26 19.41
CA TRP A 342 -28.51 1.88 18.51
C TRP A 342 -27.85 2.91 17.59
N ASP A 343 -28.06 2.74 16.29
CA ASP A 343 -27.55 3.61 15.24
C ASP A 343 -28.51 3.60 14.05
N ASP A 344 -28.96 4.79 13.62
CA ASP A 344 -29.96 4.92 12.56
C ASP A 344 -29.41 4.43 11.21
N CYS A 345 -28.11 4.63 10.95
CA CYS A 345 -27.46 4.17 9.73
C CYS A 345 -27.35 2.63 9.68
N LEU A 346 -27.08 1.98 10.81
CA LEU A 346 -27.09 0.50 10.89
C LEU A 346 -28.48 -0.07 10.55
N LEU A 347 -29.55 0.57 11.03
CA LEU A 347 -30.91 0.14 10.74
C LEU A 347 -31.28 0.35 9.27
N GLU A 348 -30.87 1.46 8.68
CA GLU A 348 -31.01 1.70 7.24
C GLU A 348 -30.27 0.64 6.42
N ILE A 349 -29.05 0.26 6.81
CA ILE A 349 -28.29 -0.82 6.15
C ILE A 349 -29.04 -2.15 6.23
N LEU A 350 -29.52 -2.54 7.41
CA LEU A 350 -30.26 -3.81 7.60
C LEU A 350 -31.60 -3.82 6.86
N ARG A 351 -32.29 -2.68 6.80
CA ARG A 351 -33.59 -2.53 6.14
C ARG A 351 -33.47 -2.46 4.61
N ASP A 352 -32.52 -1.70 4.09
CA ASP A 352 -32.52 -1.33 2.66
C ASP A 352 -31.40 -2.00 1.85
N GLN A 353 -30.28 -2.35 2.50
CA GLN A 353 -29.09 -2.81 1.79
C GLN A 353 -28.75 -4.29 2.00
N ALA A 354 -29.08 -4.85 3.17
CA ALA A 354 -28.77 -6.24 3.49
C ALA A 354 -29.41 -7.25 2.52
N CYS A 355 -30.58 -6.94 1.97
CA CYS A 355 -31.26 -7.77 0.96
C CYS A 355 -30.47 -7.93 -0.36
N ARG A 356 -29.50 -7.03 -0.63
CA ARG A 356 -28.63 -7.06 -1.82
C ARG A 356 -27.48 -8.05 -1.70
N LEU A 357 -27.24 -8.61 -0.51
CA LEU A 357 -26.28 -9.70 -0.34
C LEU A 357 -26.73 -10.95 -1.10
N PRO A 358 -25.79 -11.85 -1.48
CA PRO A 358 -26.14 -13.10 -2.15
C PRO A 358 -27.21 -13.90 -1.40
N CYS A 359 -28.10 -14.57 -2.14
CA CYS A 359 -29.27 -15.30 -1.59
C CYS A 359 -28.95 -16.39 -0.55
N ARG A 360 -27.68 -16.79 -0.41
CA ARG A 360 -27.19 -17.75 0.58
C ARG A 360 -26.93 -17.13 1.95
N PHE A 361 -26.92 -15.80 2.07
CA PHE A 361 -26.73 -15.12 3.35
C PHE A 361 -27.99 -15.22 4.22
N ARG A 362 -27.77 -15.53 5.50
CA ARG A 362 -28.76 -15.57 6.56
C ARG A 362 -28.24 -14.68 7.70
N ILE A 363 -29.01 -13.68 8.12
CA ILE A 363 -28.60 -12.78 9.22
C ILE A 363 -29.53 -13.01 10.40
N PHE A 364 -29.01 -13.51 11.52
CA PHE A 364 -29.76 -13.71 12.75
C PHE A 364 -29.53 -12.54 13.70
N LEU A 365 -30.60 -11.80 13.99
CA LEU A 365 -30.61 -10.63 14.83
C LEU A 365 -31.34 -10.90 16.14
N THR A 366 -30.84 -10.38 17.25
CA THR A 366 -31.61 -10.31 18.50
C THR A 366 -31.78 -8.86 18.95
N SER A 367 -32.96 -8.54 19.51
CA SER A 367 -33.21 -7.21 20.07
C SER A 367 -34.38 -7.21 21.05
N ARG A 368 -34.58 -6.12 21.80
CA ARG A 368 -35.84 -5.83 22.52
C ARG A 368 -36.88 -5.26 21.56
N LEU A 369 -38.17 -5.48 21.85
CA LEU A 369 -39.23 -4.86 21.07
C LEU A 369 -39.25 -3.35 21.35
N ARG A 370 -38.86 -2.55 20.36
CA ARG A 370 -38.84 -1.09 20.43
C ARG A 370 -39.61 -0.48 19.25
N PRO A 371 -40.31 0.66 19.43
CA PRO A 371 -41.08 1.30 18.36
C PRO A 371 -40.28 1.55 17.08
N GLU A 372 -39.01 1.89 17.22
CA GLU A 372 -38.13 2.27 16.13
C GLU A 372 -37.74 1.08 15.22
N LEU A 373 -37.81 -0.16 15.73
CA LEU A 373 -37.60 -1.38 14.94
C LEU A 373 -38.78 -1.75 14.05
N ALA A 374 -39.92 -1.05 14.17
CA ALA A 374 -41.11 -1.34 13.38
C ALA A 374 -40.84 -1.28 11.86
N SER A 375 -39.99 -0.35 11.43
CA SER A 375 -39.62 -0.21 10.01
C SER A 375 -38.83 -1.41 9.49
N LEU A 376 -37.88 -1.94 10.27
CA LEU A 376 -37.12 -3.14 9.93
C LEU A 376 -37.99 -4.40 9.98
N ARG A 377 -38.85 -4.54 11.01
CA ARG A 377 -39.74 -5.70 11.19
C ARG A 377 -40.69 -5.90 10.00
N ASN A 378 -41.12 -4.81 9.37
CA ASN A 378 -42.06 -4.83 8.26
C ASN A 378 -41.37 -4.99 6.89
N ALA A 379 -40.04 -5.06 6.83
CA ALA A 379 -39.32 -5.23 5.58
C ALA A 379 -39.51 -6.67 5.02
N PRO A 380 -39.61 -6.85 3.69
CA PRO A 380 -40.04 -8.11 3.08
C PRO A 380 -39.05 -9.27 3.26
N HIS A 381 -37.76 -8.97 3.42
CA HIS A 381 -36.69 -9.95 3.66
C HIS A 381 -36.47 -10.25 5.15
N VAL A 382 -37.27 -9.67 6.05
CA VAL A 382 -37.13 -9.81 7.52
C VAL A 382 -38.27 -10.66 8.08
N ARG A 383 -37.92 -11.76 8.75
CA ARG A 383 -38.85 -12.60 9.50
C ARG A 383 -38.70 -12.35 10.99
N SER A 384 -39.75 -11.88 11.64
CA SER A 384 -39.75 -11.63 13.08
C SER A 384 -40.31 -12.84 13.85
N LEU A 385 -39.62 -13.22 14.92
CA LEU A 385 -40.06 -14.20 15.88
C LEU A 385 -40.04 -13.57 17.27
N GLU A 386 -41.17 -13.64 17.96
CA GLU A 386 -41.32 -13.09 19.30
C GLU A 386 -41.29 -14.23 20.33
N LEU A 387 -40.43 -14.11 21.33
CA LEU A 387 -40.34 -15.06 22.41
C LEU A 387 -41.31 -14.64 23.51
N ASP A 388 -42.41 -15.36 23.59
CA ASP A 388 -43.37 -15.23 24.68
C ASP A 388 -42.81 -15.93 25.94
N ILE A 389 -42.75 -15.18 27.04
CA ILE A 389 -42.24 -15.68 28.31
C ILE A 389 -43.27 -16.54 29.05
N ASP A 390 -44.56 -16.39 28.71
CA ASP A 390 -45.66 -17.11 29.33
C ASP A 390 -45.99 -18.42 28.60
N ASP A 391 -45.27 -18.74 27.52
CA ASP A 391 -45.44 -19.98 26.76
C ASP A 391 -45.10 -21.24 27.61
N GLU A 392 -45.85 -22.32 27.39
CA GLU A 392 -45.69 -23.59 28.10
C GLU A 392 -44.29 -24.18 27.87
N ALA A 393 -43.74 -24.03 26.66
CA ALA A 393 -42.37 -24.44 26.34
C ALA A 393 -41.32 -23.71 27.20
N ASN A 394 -41.54 -22.42 27.49
CA ASN A 394 -40.65 -21.63 28.33
C ASN A 394 -40.72 -22.08 29.80
N THR A 395 -41.92 -22.41 30.28
CA THR A 395 -42.11 -22.97 31.63
C THR A 395 -41.42 -24.32 31.77
N ASN A 396 -41.52 -25.19 30.76
CA ASN A 396 -40.82 -26.48 30.73
C ASN A 396 -39.29 -26.31 30.77
N ASP A 397 -38.73 -25.36 30.01
CA ASP A 397 -37.30 -25.04 30.05
C ASP A 397 -36.85 -24.61 31.46
N MET A 398 -37.68 -23.86 32.19
CA MET A 398 -37.40 -23.44 33.57
C MET A 398 -37.34 -24.62 34.54
N THR A 399 -38.13 -25.67 34.34
CA THR A 399 -38.07 -26.89 35.17
C THR A 399 -36.72 -27.61 35.07
N LEU A 400 -35.97 -27.41 33.98
CA LEU A 400 -34.61 -27.94 33.81
C LEU A 400 -33.56 -26.95 34.33
N PHE A 401 -33.74 -25.66 34.05
CA PHE A 401 -32.77 -24.61 34.37
C PHE A 401 -32.65 -24.34 35.87
N VAL A 402 -33.77 -24.22 36.58
CA VAL A 402 -33.76 -23.85 38.02
C VAL A 402 -33.04 -24.91 38.87
N PRO A 403 -33.33 -26.23 38.75
CA PRO A 403 -32.62 -27.24 39.52
C PRO A 403 -31.12 -27.27 39.22
N HIS A 404 -30.73 -27.03 37.96
CA HIS A 404 -29.31 -26.98 37.58
C HIS A 404 -28.58 -25.83 38.29
N LYS A 405 -29.16 -24.61 38.29
CA LYS A 405 -28.56 -23.45 38.98
C LYS A 405 -28.52 -23.62 40.50
N LEU A 406 -29.59 -24.15 41.10
CA LEU A 406 -29.64 -24.37 42.54
C LEU A 406 -28.70 -25.49 43.02
N ARG A 407 -28.49 -26.55 42.22
CA ARG A 407 -27.46 -27.57 42.53
C ARG A 407 -26.04 -26.98 42.53
N ALA A 408 -25.75 -26.10 41.57
CA ALA A 408 -24.47 -25.39 41.56
C ALA A 408 -24.31 -24.51 42.81
N LEU A 409 -25.36 -23.77 43.18
CA LEU A 409 -25.39 -22.97 44.40
C LEU A 409 -25.22 -23.80 45.68
N ALA A 410 -25.96 -24.91 45.80
CA ALA A 410 -25.87 -25.82 46.95
C ALA A 410 -24.46 -26.39 47.11
N LYS A 411 -23.81 -26.75 45.99
CA LYS A 411 -22.42 -27.19 45.98
C LYS A 411 -21.46 -26.08 46.40
N ASP A 412 -21.64 -24.85 45.88
CA ASP A 412 -20.79 -23.70 46.23
C ASP A 412 -20.88 -23.35 47.73
N MET A 413 -22.07 -23.56 48.34
CA MET A 413 -22.36 -23.22 49.73
C MET A 413 -22.27 -24.41 50.71
N ASN A 414 -21.87 -25.60 50.23
CA ASN A 414 -21.84 -26.85 51.00
C ASN A 414 -23.18 -27.19 51.71
N LEU A 415 -24.30 -27.00 51.02
CA LEU A 415 -25.63 -27.37 51.53
C LEU A 415 -25.88 -28.86 51.29
N GLU A 416 -26.34 -29.57 52.31
CA GLU A 416 -26.61 -31.02 52.24
C GLU A 416 -28.05 -31.34 51.79
N GLY A 417 -28.25 -32.51 51.20
CA GLY A 417 -29.56 -33.05 50.82
C GLY A 417 -30.16 -32.47 49.52
N ASP A 418 -31.47 -32.67 49.33
CA ASP A 418 -32.24 -32.22 48.15
C ASP A 418 -32.63 -30.73 48.23
N TRP A 419 -31.76 -29.88 48.78
CA TRP A 419 -32.01 -28.44 48.95
C TRP A 419 -32.39 -27.76 47.62
N PRO A 420 -33.40 -26.85 47.58
CA PRO A 420 -34.24 -26.34 48.69
C PRO A 420 -35.53 -27.14 48.96
N GLY A 421 -35.68 -28.35 48.38
CA GLY A 421 -36.91 -29.15 48.44
C GLY A 421 -37.93 -28.78 47.34
N GLU A 422 -38.81 -29.73 47.02
CA GLU A 422 -39.74 -29.63 45.87
C GLU A 422 -40.72 -28.44 45.97
N VAL A 423 -41.20 -28.12 47.17
CA VAL A 423 -42.19 -27.05 47.38
C VAL A 423 -41.60 -25.67 47.09
N LEU A 424 -40.40 -25.38 47.62
CA LEU A 424 -39.73 -24.11 47.36
C LEU A 424 -39.27 -24.00 45.91
N MET A 425 -38.82 -25.12 45.31
CA MET A 425 -38.49 -25.20 43.89
C MET A 425 -39.69 -24.80 43.01
N ALA A 426 -40.87 -25.41 43.24
CA ALA A 426 -42.07 -25.14 42.47
C ALA A 426 -42.53 -23.67 42.60
N ARG A 427 -42.51 -23.11 43.81
CA ARG A 427 -42.81 -21.69 44.06
C ARG A 427 -41.81 -20.76 43.37
N LEU A 428 -40.53 -21.14 43.34
CA LEU A 428 -39.49 -20.37 42.67
C LEU A 428 -39.69 -20.31 41.16
N ILE A 429 -39.97 -21.47 40.54
CA ILE A 429 -40.28 -21.56 39.10
C ILE A 429 -41.50 -20.71 38.76
N GLN A 430 -42.57 -20.82 39.57
CA GLN A 430 -43.79 -20.04 39.37
C GLN A 430 -43.51 -18.54 39.45
N ARG A 431 -42.73 -18.08 40.43
CA ARG A 431 -42.44 -16.66 40.63
C ARG A 431 -41.52 -16.08 39.56
N ALA A 432 -40.56 -16.86 39.08
CA ALA A 432 -39.68 -16.43 38.01
C ALA A 432 -40.44 -16.17 36.70
N GLY A 433 -41.59 -16.83 36.48
CA GLY A 433 -42.50 -16.53 35.38
C GLY A 433 -41.82 -16.50 34.02
N GLY A 434 -40.93 -17.47 33.76
CA GLY A 434 -40.21 -17.58 32.49
C GLY A 434 -38.96 -16.71 32.34
N LEU A 435 -38.57 -15.94 33.36
CA LEU A 435 -37.40 -15.05 33.35
C LEU A 435 -36.16 -15.75 33.93
N PHE A 436 -35.26 -16.20 33.07
CA PHE A 436 -34.00 -16.87 33.46
C PHE A 436 -33.07 -15.95 34.28
N GLN A 437 -33.06 -14.65 33.95
CA GLN A 437 -32.27 -13.66 34.70
C GLN A 437 -32.75 -13.55 36.16
N TRP A 438 -34.05 -13.66 36.41
CA TRP A 438 -34.63 -13.59 37.75
C TRP A 438 -34.00 -14.66 38.66
N ILE A 439 -33.92 -15.91 38.17
CA ILE A 439 -33.30 -17.03 38.89
C ILE A 439 -31.81 -16.80 39.12
N THR A 440 -31.10 -16.28 38.12
CA THR A 440 -29.67 -16.01 38.23
C THR A 440 -29.38 -14.96 39.29
N THR A 441 -30.14 -13.86 39.30
CA THR A 441 -30.04 -12.80 40.31
C THR A 441 -30.39 -13.32 41.71
N VAL A 442 -31.41 -14.18 41.85
CA VAL A 442 -31.75 -14.79 43.15
C VAL A 442 -30.63 -15.70 43.64
N CYS A 443 -30.01 -16.51 42.78
CA CYS A 443 -28.89 -17.35 43.19
C CYS A 443 -27.73 -16.50 43.73
N GLU A 444 -27.39 -15.39 43.07
CA GLU A 444 -26.36 -14.46 43.57
C GLU A 444 -26.75 -13.76 44.87
N TYR A 445 -28.04 -13.44 45.04
CA TYR A 445 -28.56 -12.88 46.28
C TYR A 445 -28.43 -13.86 47.46
N LEU A 446 -28.85 -15.12 47.26
CA LEU A 446 -28.79 -16.16 48.29
C LEU A 446 -27.35 -16.49 48.71
N ARG A 447 -26.38 -16.39 47.79
CA ARG A 447 -24.94 -16.61 48.10
C ARG A 447 -24.42 -15.75 49.24
N GLN A 448 -25.10 -14.67 49.62
CA GLN A 448 -24.66 -13.77 50.66
C GLN A 448 -25.04 -14.19 52.08
N TYR A 449 -25.98 -15.11 52.22
CA TYR A 449 -26.58 -15.45 53.51
C TYR A 449 -26.10 -16.83 53.96
N ASP A 450 -25.91 -16.98 55.27
CA ASP A 450 -25.50 -18.25 55.85
C ASP A 450 -26.66 -19.26 55.91
N ASP A 451 -27.89 -18.76 56.00
CA ASP A 451 -29.13 -19.54 55.83
C ASP A 451 -29.89 -19.11 54.56
N PRO A 452 -29.53 -19.66 53.38
CA PRO A 452 -30.20 -19.33 52.13
C PRO A 452 -31.63 -19.88 52.05
N THR A 453 -32.02 -20.80 52.93
CA THR A 453 -33.38 -21.38 52.92
C THR A 453 -34.38 -20.39 53.47
N ALA A 454 -34.09 -19.83 54.66
CA ALA A 454 -34.95 -18.82 55.29
C ALA A 454 -35.14 -17.58 54.39
N GLU A 455 -34.07 -17.15 53.71
CA GLU A 455 -34.16 -15.99 52.82
C GLU A 455 -34.88 -16.29 51.50
N LEU A 456 -34.76 -17.50 50.97
CA LEU A 456 -35.57 -17.93 49.84
C LEU A 456 -37.06 -17.95 50.22
N GLU A 457 -37.41 -18.46 51.40
CA GLU A 457 -38.78 -18.44 51.91
C GLU A 457 -39.33 -17.03 52.08
N SER A 458 -38.52 -16.13 52.65
CA SER A 458 -38.82 -14.71 52.82
C SER A 458 -39.08 -14.03 51.47
N LEU A 459 -38.18 -14.20 50.50
CA LEU A 459 -38.32 -13.65 49.16
C LEU A 459 -39.58 -14.18 48.45
N LEU A 460 -39.92 -15.45 48.66
CA LEU A 460 -41.07 -16.11 48.05
C LEU A 460 -42.40 -15.84 48.78
N SER A 461 -42.40 -15.23 49.96
CA SER A 461 -43.58 -15.09 50.84
C SER A 461 -44.67 -14.15 50.29
N SER A 462 -44.32 -13.17 49.48
CA SER A 462 -45.28 -12.25 48.83
C SER A 462 -45.84 -12.83 47.52
N THR A 463 -47.09 -12.56 47.17
CA THR A 463 -47.67 -13.00 45.89
C THR A 463 -47.69 -11.87 44.87
N ASP A 464 -47.29 -12.17 43.65
CA ASP A 464 -47.34 -11.22 42.53
C ASP A 464 -48.79 -11.01 42.05
N PRO A 465 -49.17 -9.80 41.61
CA PRO A 465 -50.40 -9.59 40.87
C PRO A 465 -50.45 -10.48 39.62
N VAL A 466 -51.63 -11.04 39.33
CA VAL A 466 -51.85 -11.99 38.21
C VAL A 466 -51.47 -11.39 36.85
N THR A 467 -51.53 -10.07 36.69
CA THR A 467 -51.27 -9.35 35.43
C THR A 467 -49.91 -8.67 35.36
N SER A 468 -48.95 -9.02 36.23
CA SER A 468 -47.67 -8.33 36.27
C SER A 468 -46.81 -8.57 35.03
N THR A 469 -46.31 -7.49 34.45
CA THR A 469 -45.37 -7.52 33.32
C THR A 469 -44.01 -8.10 33.72
N ALA A 470 -43.21 -8.53 32.74
CA ALA A 470 -41.85 -9.01 32.97
C ALA A 470 -40.96 -7.98 33.70
N GLU A 471 -41.12 -6.71 33.35
CA GLU A 471 -40.35 -5.60 33.93
C GLU A 471 -40.75 -5.38 35.40
N GLU A 472 -42.04 -5.40 35.73
CA GLU A 472 -42.53 -5.31 37.11
C GLU A 472 -42.02 -6.46 37.99
N LYS A 473 -41.96 -7.69 37.45
CA LYS A 473 -41.42 -8.86 38.17
C LYS A 473 -39.94 -8.67 38.51
N MET A 474 -39.15 -8.13 37.57
CA MET A 474 -37.73 -7.82 37.80
C MET A 474 -37.55 -6.65 38.76
N ASP A 475 -38.31 -5.58 38.61
CA ASP A 475 -38.25 -4.39 39.46
C ASP A 475 -38.56 -4.73 40.92
N ARG A 476 -39.56 -5.59 41.16
CA ARG A 476 -39.86 -6.08 42.51
C ARG A 476 -38.74 -6.94 43.10
N LEU A 477 -38.03 -7.71 42.29
CA LEU A 477 -36.84 -8.44 42.75
C LEU A 477 -35.70 -7.47 43.11
N TYR A 478 -35.41 -6.50 42.25
CA TYR A 478 -34.40 -5.49 42.53
C TYR A 478 -34.73 -4.69 43.79
N ALA A 479 -36.00 -4.29 43.94
CA ALA A 479 -36.50 -3.64 45.14
C ALA A 479 -36.31 -4.52 46.37
N ALA A 480 -36.71 -5.80 46.34
CA ALA A 480 -36.54 -6.71 47.49
C ALA A 480 -35.06 -6.84 47.91
N ILE A 481 -34.14 -6.95 46.95
CA ILE A 481 -32.70 -7.00 47.23
C ILE A 481 -32.25 -5.68 47.86
N LEU A 482 -32.64 -4.53 47.31
CA LEU A 482 -32.25 -3.23 47.83
C LEU A 482 -32.90 -2.92 49.18
N GLU A 483 -34.14 -3.33 49.43
CA GLU A 483 -34.86 -3.14 50.69
C GLU A 483 -34.22 -3.91 51.86
N SER A 484 -33.50 -4.99 51.57
CA SER A 484 -32.71 -5.71 52.58
C SER A 484 -31.55 -4.88 53.17
N CYS A 485 -31.22 -3.76 52.53
CA CYS A 485 -30.18 -2.84 53.00
C CYS A 485 -30.68 -1.81 54.03
N ASN A 486 -29.75 -1.26 54.82
CA ASN A 486 -30.09 -0.32 55.89
C ASN A 486 -30.26 1.13 55.37
N TRP A 487 -31.43 1.45 54.81
CA TRP A 487 -31.76 2.79 54.30
C TRP A 487 -31.90 3.87 55.38
N GLN A 488 -31.93 3.50 56.67
CA GLN A 488 -31.93 4.46 57.77
C GLN A 488 -30.51 4.95 58.11
N ASP A 489 -29.49 4.20 57.69
CA ASP A 489 -28.09 4.58 57.87
C ASP A 489 -27.64 5.52 56.74
N LYS A 490 -27.35 6.77 57.11
CA LYS A 490 -26.86 7.79 56.17
C LYS A 490 -25.57 7.38 55.47
N VAL A 491 -24.68 6.65 56.16
CA VAL A 491 -23.40 6.20 55.60
C VAL A 491 -23.63 5.19 54.49
N PHE A 492 -24.61 4.29 54.66
CA PHE A 492 -25.02 3.35 53.62
C PHE A 492 -25.60 4.09 52.41
N VAL A 493 -26.51 5.03 52.62
CA VAL A 493 -27.16 5.78 51.51
C VAL A 493 -26.11 6.53 50.69
N GLU A 494 -25.17 7.22 51.33
CA GLU A 494 -24.05 7.88 50.64
C GLU A 494 -23.18 6.88 49.88
N SER A 495 -22.86 5.73 50.48
CA SER A 495 -22.07 4.67 49.84
C SER A 495 -22.79 4.06 48.63
N TYR A 496 -24.11 3.87 48.72
CA TYR A 496 -24.95 3.38 47.63
C TYR A 496 -24.90 4.33 46.43
N HIS A 497 -25.12 5.63 46.66
CA HIS A 497 -25.04 6.63 45.59
C HIS A 497 -23.63 6.72 44.99
N ARG A 498 -22.56 6.60 45.80
CA ARG A 498 -21.19 6.59 45.28
C ARG A 498 -20.92 5.38 44.40
N VAL A 499 -21.25 4.17 44.85
CA VAL A 499 -20.98 2.93 44.09
C VAL A 499 -21.87 2.83 42.86
N MET A 500 -23.19 2.91 43.03
CA MET A 500 -24.14 2.74 41.92
C MET A 500 -24.11 3.93 40.97
N GLY A 501 -24.00 5.15 41.50
CA GLY A 501 -23.86 6.37 40.69
C GLY A 501 -22.60 6.36 39.85
N THR A 502 -21.46 5.96 40.42
CA THR A 502 -20.21 5.84 39.65
C THR A 502 -20.29 4.73 38.60
N ALA A 503 -20.81 3.54 38.96
CA ALA A 503 -20.96 2.43 38.02
C ALA A 503 -21.87 2.75 36.84
N ILE A 504 -22.93 3.55 37.06
CA ILE A 504 -23.88 3.95 36.00
C ILE A 504 -23.32 5.09 35.14
N ALA A 505 -22.71 6.12 35.76
CA ALA A 505 -22.30 7.33 35.05
C ALA A 505 -20.90 7.24 34.43
N SER A 506 -20.06 6.27 34.83
CA SER A 506 -18.71 6.13 34.27
C SER A 506 -18.75 5.85 32.76
N LYS A 507 -17.93 6.55 31.98
CA LYS A 507 -17.84 6.40 30.51
C LYS A 507 -17.11 5.12 30.07
N ALA A 508 -16.40 4.49 30.99
CA ALA A 508 -15.84 3.16 30.85
C ALA A 508 -15.92 2.43 32.20
N PRO A 509 -16.16 1.10 32.21
CA PRO A 509 -16.17 0.34 33.46
C PRO A 509 -14.85 0.48 34.21
N ILE A 510 -14.94 0.78 35.50
CA ILE A 510 -13.78 0.97 36.39
C ILE A 510 -13.86 0.05 37.61
N SER A 511 -12.71 -0.33 38.15
CA SER A 511 -12.65 -1.21 39.32
C SER A 511 -13.03 -0.46 40.61
N ILE A 512 -13.37 -1.20 41.67
CA ILE A 512 -13.57 -0.60 43.01
C ILE A 512 -12.34 0.22 43.41
N THR A 513 -11.13 -0.28 43.14
CA THR A 513 -9.89 0.44 43.48
C THR A 513 -9.75 1.76 42.73
N THR A 514 -10.15 1.81 41.45
CA THR A 514 -10.18 3.05 40.68
C THR A 514 -11.25 4.00 41.22
N MET A 515 -12.44 3.50 41.57
CA MET A 515 -13.51 4.31 42.15
C MET A 515 -13.07 4.94 43.49
N GLU A 516 -12.40 4.17 44.35
CA GLU A 516 -11.83 4.68 45.60
C GLU A 516 -10.81 5.79 45.35
N GLN A 517 -9.92 5.62 44.38
CA GLN A 517 -8.94 6.65 44.00
C GLN A 517 -9.61 7.93 43.47
N ILE A 518 -10.67 7.79 42.66
CA ILE A 518 -11.43 8.92 42.12
C ILE A 518 -12.11 9.71 43.25
N HIS A 519 -12.72 9.02 44.21
CA HIS A 519 -13.42 9.61 45.34
C HIS A 519 -12.52 9.98 46.54
N GLY A 520 -11.19 10.02 46.38
CA GLY A 520 -10.29 10.56 47.41
C GLY A 520 -9.56 9.54 48.30
N LYS A 521 -9.37 8.30 47.82
CA LYS A 521 -8.61 7.20 48.47
C LYS A 521 -9.16 6.73 49.81
N GLN A 522 -10.41 7.05 50.10
CA GLN A 522 -11.18 6.43 51.18
C GLN A 522 -11.98 5.26 50.60
N PRO A 523 -12.27 4.21 51.39
CA PRO A 523 -13.16 3.14 50.97
C PRO A 523 -14.45 3.72 50.40
N ILE A 524 -14.83 3.27 49.20
CA ILE A 524 -16.03 3.80 48.54
C ILE A 524 -17.31 3.37 49.26
N ALA A 525 -17.25 2.19 49.88
CA ALA A 525 -18.27 1.62 50.73
C ALA A 525 -17.62 0.61 51.68
N SER A 526 -18.32 0.23 52.75
CA SER A 526 -17.87 -0.91 53.58
C SER A 526 -17.89 -2.21 52.78
N GLU A 527 -17.01 -3.18 53.12
CA GLU A 527 -17.02 -4.50 52.48
C GLU A 527 -18.40 -5.16 52.57
N ARG A 528 -19.10 -5.01 53.71
CA ARG A 528 -20.47 -5.46 53.90
C ARG A 528 -21.45 -4.81 52.92
N THR A 529 -21.30 -3.51 52.63
CA THR A 529 -22.13 -2.79 51.65
C THR A 529 -21.86 -3.29 50.24
N LEU A 530 -20.59 -3.45 49.84
CA LEU A 530 -20.23 -3.98 48.52
C LEU A 530 -20.75 -5.40 48.32
N LEU A 531 -20.62 -6.25 49.34
CA LEU A 531 -21.19 -7.59 49.34
C LEU A 531 -22.71 -7.55 49.16
N ARG A 532 -23.43 -6.67 49.87
CA ARG A 532 -24.89 -6.53 49.70
C ARG A 532 -25.31 -6.09 48.30
N LEU A 533 -24.53 -5.24 47.64
CA LEU A 533 -24.79 -4.77 46.26
C LEU A 533 -24.32 -5.75 45.17
N SER A 534 -23.47 -6.74 45.51
CA SER A 534 -22.94 -7.73 44.56
C SER A 534 -23.95 -8.51 43.70
N PRO A 535 -25.23 -8.77 44.06
CA PRO A 535 -26.16 -9.47 43.17
C PRO A 535 -26.60 -8.58 42.01
N LEU A 536 -26.42 -7.27 42.17
CA LEU A 536 -26.83 -6.23 41.24
C LEU A 536 -25.65 -5.76 40.38
N LEU A 537 -24.44 -6.21 40.69
CA LEU A 537 -23.20 -5.76 40.07
C LEU A 537 -22.34 -6.96 39.65
N THR A 538 -21.53 -6.81 38.62
CA THR A 538 -20.43 -7.75 38.34
C THR A 538 -19.10 -7.14 38.77
N GLY A 539 -18.04 -7.96 38.88
CA GLY A 539 -16.71 -7.50 39.32
C GLY A 539 -16.54 -7.42 40.85
N ILE A 540 -17.55 -7.80 41.63
CA ILE A 540 -17.48 -7.89 43.10
C ILE A 540 -17.62 -9.35 43.51
N SER A 541 -16.67 -9.87 44.29
CA SER A 541 -16.68 -11.27 44.75
C SER A 541 -16.49 -11.36 46.26
N ARG A 542 -17.05 -12.41 46.87
CA ARG A 542 -16.99 -12.68 48.32
C ARG A 542 -15.57 -12.87 48.86
N ASN A 543 -14.61 -13.23 47.99
CA ASN A 543 -13.26 -13.66 48.38
C ASN A 543 -12.16 -12.62 48.11
N SER A 544 -12.46 -11.49 47.46
CA SER A 544 -11.50 -10.39 47.24
C SER A 544 -12.19 -9.16 46.63
N ILE A 545 -11.79 -7.95 47.07
CA ILE A 545 -12.05 -6.71 46.31
C ILE A 545 -11.23 -6.82 45.02
N THR A 546 -11.91 -7.14 43.93
CA THR A 546 -11.22 -7.47 42.68
C THR A 546 -10.71 -6.21 41.99
N THR A 547 -9.63 -6.35 41.22
CA THR A 547 -9.20 -5.36 40.21
C THR A 547 -10.10 -5.39 38.97
N GLN A 548 -11.17 -6.20 38.97
CA GLN A 548 -12.06 -6.26 37.81
C GLN A 548 -12.97 -5.03 37.75
N PRO A 549 -13.31 -4.58 36.53
CA PRO A 549 -14.26 -3.50 36.35
C PRO A 549 -15.63 -3.85 36.91
N VAL A 550 -16.21 -2.90 37.66
CA VAL A 550 -17.58 -3.01 38.19
C VAL A 550 -18.56 -2.59 37.12
N ARG A 551 -19.63 -3.37 36.97
CA ARG A 551 -20.67 -3.17 35.97
C ARG A 551 -22.04 -3.47 36.56
N VAL A 552 -23.09 -2.87 35.99
CA VAL A 552 -24.46 -3.21 36.38
C VAL A 552 -24.79 -4.59 35.82
N LEU A 553 -25.42 -5.46 36.61
CA LEU A 553 -25.62 -6.87 36.24
C LEU A 553 -26.29 -7.03 34.86
N HIS A 554 -27.28 -6.19 34.58
CA HIS A 554 -28.06 -6.25 33.35
C HIS A 554 -28.73 -4.91 33.04
N GLN A 555 -28.98 -4.62 31.76
CA GLN A 555 -29.64 -3.38 31.31
C GLN A 555 -30.99 -3.11 31.98
N SER A 556 -31.77 -4.14 32.31
CA SER A 556 -33.05 -4.00 33.04
C SER A 556 -32.90 -3.35 34.40
N LEU A 557 -31.79 -3.60 35.10
CA LEU A 557 -31.48 -2.99 36.39
C LEU A 557 -31.12 -1.50 36.21
N ARG A 558 -30.34 -1.16 35.17
CA ARG A 558 -30.07 0.25 34.85
C ARG A 558 -31.36 1.00 34.54
N ASP A 559 -32.23 0.43 33.72
CA ASP A 559 -33.53 1.04 33.38
C ASP A 559 -34.41 1.21 34.64
N PHE A 560 -34.36 0.26 35.57
CA PHE A 560 -35.03 0.37 36.87
C PHE A 560 -34.49 1.54 37.69
N LEU A 561 -33.17 1.65 37.86
CA LEU A 561 -32.54 2.65 38.72
C LEU A 561 -32.60 4.08 38.14
N VAL A 562 -32.49 4.22 36.82
CA VAL A 562 -32.38 5.54 36.17
C VAL A 562 -33.72 6.06 35.68
N VAL A 563 -34.62 5.20 35.18
CA VAL A 563 -35.88 5.64 34.53
C VAL A 563 -37.08 5.31 35.40
N ARG A 564 -37.31 4.02 35.71
CA ARG A 564 -38.57 3.59 36.35
C ARG A 564 -38.68 4.00 37.82
N SER A 565 -37.57 4.01 38.55
CA SER A 565 -37.52 4.48 39.95
C SER A 565 -37.79 5.99 40.07
N GLN A 566 -37.52 6.78 39.02
CA GLN A 566 -37.79 8.22 39.00
C GLN A 566 -39.30 8.51 39.02
N VAL A 567 -40.08 7.73 38.27
CA VAL A 567 -41.51 7.95 38.06
C VAL A 567 -42.41 7.15 39.01
N THR A 568 -41.86 6.17 39.74
CA THR A 568 -42.62 5.29 40.64
C THR A 568 -42.35 5.65 42.11
N PRO A 569 -43.31 6.28 42.83
CA PRO A 569 -43.08 6.79 44.20
C PRO A 569 -42.58 5.74 45.20
N GLN A 570 -43.00 4.48 45.06
CA GLN A 570 -42.56 3.37 45.92
C GLN A 570 -41.05 3.11 45.82
N PHE A 571 -40.46 3.31 44.63
CA PHE A 571 -39.07 3.02 44.32
C PHE A 571 -38.18 4.27 44.28
N ALA A 572 -38.73 5.45 44.58
CA ALA A 572 -38.02 6.73 44.49
C ALA A 572 -36.70 6.77 45.27
N ARG A 573 -36.59 6.03 46.38
CA ARG A 573 -35.35 5.96 47.19
C ARG A 573 -34.18 5.25 46.48
N PHE A 574 -34.46 4.42 45.47
CA PHE A 574 -33.46 3.67 44.70
C PHE A 574 -32.94 4.46 43.49
N TYR A 575 -33.60 5.57 43.14
CA TYR A 575 -33.29 6.35 41.95
C TYR A 575 -31.82 6.83 41.93
N ILE A 576 -31.17 6.67 40.78
CA ILE A 576 -29.84 7.19 40.49
C ILE A 576 -29.93 8.14 39.29
N SER A 577 -29.63 9.42 39.54
CA SER A 577 -29.50 10.41 38.47
C SER A 577 -28.17 10.23 37.74
N GLU A 578 -28.20 9.71 36.52
CA GLU A 578 -26.99 9.54 35.68
C GLU A 578 -26.33 10.90 35.39
N THR A 579 -27.13 11.94 35.15
CA THR A 579 -26.66 13.30 34.87
C THR A 579 -25.94 13.92 36.08
N GLU A 580 -26.51 13.83 37.28
CA GLU A 580 -25.86 14.36 38.50
C GLU A 580 -24.57 13.60 38.82
N ASN A 581 -24.56 12.28 38.63
CA ASN A 581 -23.35 11.50 38.87
C ASN A 581 -22.26 11.75 37.82
N SER A 582 -22.63 11.98 36.55
CA SER A 582 -21.67 12.40 35.51
C SER A 582 -21.08 13.77 35.82
N GLN A 583 -21.90 14.72 36.31
CA GLN A 583 -21.44 16.03 36.81
C GLN A 583 -20.45 15.89 37.97
N ASN A 584 -20.77 15.04 38.96
CA ASN A 584 -19.85 14.76 40.07
C ASN A 584 -18.53 14.14 39.57
N LEU A 585 -18.58 13.22 38.61
CA LEU A 585 -17.39 12.64 38.01
C LEU A 585 -16.57 13.68 37.22
N ALA A 586 -17.20 14.65 36.58
CA ALA A 586 -16.51 15.77 35.94
C ALA A 586 -15.67 16.54 36.97
N GLU A 587 -16.27 16.93 38.11
CA GLU A 587 -15.59 17.65 39.19
C GLU A 587 -14.44 16.82 39.79
N LEU A 588 -14.66 15.53 40.03
CA LEU A 588 -13.64 14.63 40.56
C LEU A 588 -12.50 14.41 39.57
N CYS A 589 -12.78 14.20 38.27
CA CYS A 589 -11.76 14.03 37.24
C CYS A 589 -10.89 15.29 37.11
N VAL A 590 -11.51 16.47 37.00
CA VAL A 590 -10.77 17.75 36.95
C VAL A 590 -9.94 17.96 38.23
N GLY A 591 -10.48 17.60 39.40
CA GLY A 591 -9.75 17.62 40.67
C GLY A 591 -8.53 16.69 40.70
N ILE A 592 -8.66 15.47 40.18
CA ILE A 592 -7.55 14.50 40.05
C ILE A 592 -6.46 15.06 39.15
N LEU A 593 -6.83 15.60 37.97
CA LEU A 593 -5.87 16.18 37.03
C LEU A 593 -5.09 17.32 37.69
N ASN A 594 -5.78 18.27 38.30
CA ASN A 594 -5.15 19.40 39.02
C ASN A 594 -4.26 18.97 40.19
N ARG A 595 -4.53 17.82 40.81
CA ARG A 595 -3.75 17.30 41.94
C ARG A 595 -2.53 16.50 41.48
N GLU A 596 -2.69 15.62 40.50
CA GLU A 596 -1.68 14.63 40.12
C GLU A 596 -0.73 15.15 39.02
N MET A 597 -1.18 16.05 38.14
CA MET A 597 -0.31 16.68 37.11
C MET A 597 0.71 17.69 37.67
N LYS A 598 0.61 18.00 38.97
CA LYS A 598 1.64 18.73 39.73
C LYS A 598 2.94 17.95 39.86
N ARG A 599 2.86 16.62 39.81
CA ARG A 599 4.02 15.74 39.92
C ARG A 599 4.81 15.76 38.62
N ASP A 600 6.05 15.31 38.70
CA ASP A 600 6.83 14.99 37.52
C ASP A 600 6.33 13.67 36.94
N ILE A 601 5.76 13.70 35.75
CA ILE A 601 5.18 12.53 35.08
C ILE A 601 6.08 12.22 33.87
N PRO A 602 6.67 11.01 33.78
CA PRO A 602 7.43 10.60 32.61
C PRO A 602 6.66 10.82 31.31
N ALA A 603 7.36 11.16 30.23
CA ALA A 603 6.76 11.51 28.94
C ALA A 603 5.84 12.76 28.97
N THR A 604 6.15 13.75 29.83
CA THR A 604 5.58 15.11 29.78
C THR A 604 6.70 16.16 29.77
N GLY A 605 6.39 17.40 29.38
CA GLY A 605 7.32 18.52 29.28
C GLY A 605 8.02 18.69 27.91
N TYR A 606 7.86 17.74 26.99
CA TYR A 606 8.58 17.70 25.72
C TYR A 606 8.12 18.73 24.67
N LEU A 607 6.96 19.37 24.85
CA LEU A 607 6.49 20.49 24.01
C LEU A 607 6.99 21.84 24.51
N ALA A 608 7.53 21.92 25.73
CA ALA A 608 8.13 23.13 26.29
C ALA A 608 9.52 23.41 25.72
N GLU A 609 10.22 22.37 25.25
CA GLU A 609 11.50 22.51 24.56
C GLU A 609 11.30 23.09 23.16
N ASP A 610 12.02 24.16 22.82
CA ASP A 610 12.05 24.74 21.46
C ASP A 610 13.02 23.98 20.54
N THR A 611 13.58 22.85 21.00
CA THR A 611 14.63 22.09 20.32
C THR A 611 14.06 20.96 19.45
N VAL A 612 14.12 21.25 18.15
CA VAL A 612 14.24 20.37 16.97
C VAL A 612 12.98 19.62 16.51
N ASP A 613 12.56 19.94 15.28
CA ASP A 613 11.51 19.29 14.48
C ASP A 613 11.79 17.79 14.16
N ASP A 614 12.82 17.17 14.77
CA ASP A 614 13.36 15.84 14.44
C ASP A 614 13.24 14.81 15.60
N VAL A 615 12.33 15.02 16.55
CA VAL A 615 12.12 14.08 17.67
C VAL A 615 10.64 13.74 17.80
N GLY A 616 10.34 12.44 17.72
CA GLY A 616 9.01 11.87 17.87
C GLY A 616 8.36 12.07 19.25
N VAL A 617 7.23 11.41 19.45
CA VAL A 617 6.50 11.39 20.72
C VAL A 617 7.16 10.38 21.67
N PRO A 618 7.55 10.78 22.90
CA PRO A 618 8.13 9.85 23.86
C PRO A 618 7.15 8.73 24.21
N LYS A 619 7.65 7.49 24.28
CA LYS A 619 6.86 6.36 24.78
C LYS A 619 6.94 6.30 26.31
N PRO A 620 5.82 6.21 27.03
CA PRO A 620 5.83 6.13 28.49
C PRO A 620 6.35 4.76 28.95
N GLU A 621 7.03 4.72 30.10
CA GLU A 621 7.28 3.45 30.80
C GLU A 621 5.97 2.96 31.44
N ASN A 622 5.62 1.69 31.21
CA ASN A 622 4.39 1.05 31.71
C ASN A 622 4.41 0.87 33.24
N SER A 623 4.25 1.96 34.00
CA SER A 623 3.95 1.96 35.45
C SER A 623 3.71 3.35 36.06
N ALA A 624 3.89 4.44 35.32
CA ALA A 624 3.96 5.79 35.91
C ALA A 624 2.59 6.47 36.17
N VAL A 625 1.50 6.01 35.55
CA VAL A 625 0.17 6.65 35.61
C VAL A 625 -0.82 5.73 36.33
N SER A 626 -1.52 6.25 37.34
CA SER A 626 -2.59 5.51 38.03
C SER A 626 -3.80 5.29 37.12
N GLU A 627 -4.56 4.20 37.33
CA GLU A 627 -5.79 3.97 36.56
C GLU A 627 -6.80 5.12 36.70
N ALA A 628 -6.89 5.74 37.89
CA ALA A 628 -7.76 6.89 38.13
C ALA A 628 -7.29 8.14 37.36
N LEU A 629 -5.98 8.42 37.34
CA LEU A 629 -5.43 9.53 36.54
C LEU A 629 -5.66 9.28 35.06
N TRP A 630 -5.46 8.04 34.58
CA TRP A 630 -5.69 7.69 33.19
C TRP A 630 -7.17 7.81 32.80
N TYR A 631 -8.09 7.33 33.64
CA TYR A 631 -9.52 7.54 33.45
C TYR A 631 -9.87 9.02 33.36
N ALA A 632 -9.36 9.83 34.32
CA ALA A 632 -9.57 11.27 34.31
C ALA A 632 -9.04 11.92 33.03
N CYS A 633 -7.82 11.61 32.60
CA CYS A 633 -7.23 12.13 31.36
C CYS A 633 -8.10 11.83 30.12
N ARG A 634 -8.76 10.67 30.08
CA ARG A 634 -9.57 10.23 28.94
C ARG A 634 -10.96 10.84 28.89
N PHE A 635 -11.64 10.88 30.04
CA PHE A 635 -13.09 11.07 30.09
C PHE A 635 -13.54 12.36 30.78
N TRP A 636 -12.62 13.15 31.35
CA TRP A 636 -12.98 14.49 31.84
C TRP A 636 -13.68 15.36 30.78
N PRO A 637 -13.31 15.36 29.47
CA PRO A 637 -13.99 16.17 28.47
C PRO A 637 -15.44 15.72 28.26
N ASP A 638 -15.67 14.40 28.22
CA ASP A 638 -16.99 13.80 28.01
C ASP A 638 -17.92 14.11 29.19
N HIS A 639 -17.43 13.97 30.42
CA HIS A 639 -18.18 14.29 31.63
C HIS A 639 -18.51 15.79 31.75
N VAL A 640 -17.60 16.67 31.33
CA VAL A 640 -17.86 18.12 31.29
C VAL A 640 -18.96 18.45 30.28
N CYS A 641 -19.00 17.77 29.13
CA CYS A 641 -20.01 18.03 28.11
C CYS A 641 -21.43 17.59 28.53
N ASP A 642 -21.57 16.67 29.48
CA ASP A 642 -22.87 16.25 30.04
C ASP A 642 -23.49 17.28 31.02
N ILE A 643 -22.76 18.36 31.36
CA ILE A 643 -23.21 19.35 32.33
C ILE A 643 -24.18 20.35 31.66
N HIS A 644 -25.47 20.25 31.98
CA HIS A 644 -26.52 21.13 31.43
C HIS A 644 -27.00 22.25 32.37
N GLY A 645 -26.47 22.34 33.61
CA GLY A 645 -26.91 23.29 34.65
C GLY A 645 -25.75 24.07 35.31
N PRO A 646 -26.03 24.84 36.39
CA PRO A 646 -24.99 25.48 37.20
C PRO A 646 -24.10 24.41 37.86
N SER A 647 -22.78 24.55 37.76
CA SER A 647 -21.82 23.61 38.35
C SER A 647 -20.66 24.35 39.02
N LYS A 648 -19.98 23.72 39.98
CA LYS A 648 -18.82 24.31 40.67
C LYS A 648 -17.51 24.02 39.95
N ILE A 649 -17.56 23.38 38.78
CA ILE A 649 -16.38 22.92 38.05
C ILE A 649 -15.53 24.07 37.49
N SER A 650 -16.09 25.27 37.32
CA SER A 650 -15.46 26.36 36.59
C SER A 650 -14.10 26.77 37.17
N GLU A 651 -13.95 26.84 38.50
CA GLU A 651 -12.66 27.14 39.14
C GLU A 651 -11.61 26.05 38.90
N GLY A 652 -12.02 24.78 38.99
CA GLY A 652 -11.15 23.63 38.72
C GLY A 652 -10.75 23.55 37.26
N LEU A 653 -11.68 23.84 36.35
CA LEU A 653 -11.45 23.83 34.91
C LEU A 653 -10.48 24.96 34.52
N GLU A 654 -10.66 26.16 35.07
CA GLU A 654 -9.74 27.29 34.86
C GLU A 654 -8.31 26.94 35.33
N ALA A 655 -8.18 26.31 36.50
CA ALA A 655 -6.88 25.85 37.01
C ALA A 655 -6.21 24.81 36.10
N LEU A 656 -6.99 23.87 35.56
CA LEU A 656 -6.51 22.85 34.62
C LEU A 656 -6.01 23.51 33.32
N MET A 657 -6.79 24.44 32.77
CA MET A 657 -6.47 25.14 31.53
C MET A 657 -5.20 26.00 31.66
N LYS A 658 -5.04 26.73 32.77
CA LYS A 658 -3.86 27.57 33.01
C LYS A 658 -2.59 26.76 33.28
N GLY A 659 -2.69 25.67 34.04
CA GLY A 659 -1.53 25.02 34.64
C GLY A 659 -1.06 23.74 33.94
N TYR A 660 -1.99 22.95 33.39
CA TYR A 660 -1.70 21.55 33.05
C TYR A 660 -2.23 21.09 31.69
N LEU A 661 -2.86 21.97 30.90
CA LEU A 661 -3.40 21.64 29.58
C LEU A 661 -2.36 21.03 28.63
N VAL A 662 -1.16 21.62 28.56
CA VAL A 662 -0.08 21.11 27.70
C VAL A 662 0.40 19.74 28.19
N LYS A 663 0.58 19.56 29.51
CA LYS A 663 0.97 18.28 30.10
C LYS A 663 -0.08 17.18 29.86
N TRP A 664 -1.36 17.52 29.91
CA TRP A 664 -2.45 16.60 29.57
C TRP A 664 -2.36 16.16 28.11
N LEU A 665 -2.15 17.11 27.19
CA LEU A 665 -2.03 16.84 25.76
C LEU A 665 -0.81 15.94 25.47
N GLU A 666 0.31 16.21 26.13
CA GLU A 666 1.53 15.40 26.05
C GLU A 666 1.31 13.96 26.53
N LEU A 667 0.68 13.82 27.68
CA LEU A 667 0.45 12.52 28.32
C LEU A 667 -0.48 11.64 27.48
N THR A 668 -1.55 12.22 26.93
CA THR A 668 -2.52 11.49 26.07
C THR A 668 -1.91 11.08 24.74
N ALA A 669 -1.12 11.96 24.10
CA ALA A 669 -0.41 11.65 22.86
C ALA A 669 0.64 10.54 23.03
N SER A 670 1.37 10.55 24.15
CA SER A 670 2.39 9.54 24.49
C SER A 670 1.80 8.14 24.69
N HIS A 671 0.54 8.04 25.13
CA HIS A 671 -0.18 6.78 25.30
C HIS A 671 -0.95 6.34 24.03
N GLY A 672 -0.73 7.00 22.88
CA GLY A 672 -1.34 6.61 21.60
C GLY A 672 -2.83 6.91 21.49
N ARG A 673 -3.36 7.84 22.30
CA ARG A 673 -4.80 8.21 22.31
C ARG A 673 -4.96 9.72 22.44
N CYS A 674 -4.39 10.48 21.51
CA CYS A 674 -4.56 11.93 21.50
C CYS A 674 -6.05 12.29 21.24
N ARG A 675 -6.59 13.28 21.94
CA ARG A 675 -7.95 13.79 21.73
C ARG A 675 -7.94 15.31 21.61
N GLU A 676 -8.71 15.82 20.66
CA GLU A 676 -9.02 17.25 20.55
C GLU A 676 -10.01 17.69 21.64
N LEU A 677 -10.06 19.00 21.93
CA LEU A 677 -10.98 19.59 22.90
C LEU A 677 -12.11 20.39 22.24
N GLY A 678 -12.39 20.14 20.96
CA GLY A 678 -13.44 20.84 20.21
C GLY A 678 -14.82 20.76 20.86
N SER A 679 -15.18 19.63 21.48
CA SER A 679 -16.45 19.45 22.21
C SER A 679 -16.53 20.31 23.46
N VAL A 680 -15.47 20.35 24.28
CA VAL A 680 -15.39 21.18 25.49
C VAL A 680 -15.40 22.66 25.15
N ARG A 681 -14.72 23.06 24.07
CA ARG A 681 -14.74 24.42 23.55
C ARG A 681 -16.16 24.85 23.14
N ARG A 682 -16.87 24.03 22.37
CA ARG A 682 -18.28 24.27 22.03
C ARG A 682 -19.16 24.35 23.26
N TRP A 683 -18.94 23.47 24.24
CA TRP A 683 -19.66 23.49 25.51
C TRP A 683 -19.43 24.82 26.26
N LEU A 684 -18.19 25.30 26.36
CA LEU A 684 -17.86 26.61 26.96
C LEU A 684 -18.50 27.79 26.19
N GLU A 685 -18.56 27.73 24.86
CA GLU A 685 -19.16 28.78 24.02
C GLU A 685 -20.67 28.92 24.23
N THR A 686 -21.37 27.85 24.59
CA THR A 686 -22.82 27.87 24.83
C THR A 686 -23.25 28.38 26.21
N ARG A 687 -22.28 28.67 27.10
CA ARG A 687 -22.56 29.05 28.49
C ARG A 687 -22.32 30.52 28.76
N ASP A 688 -23.30 31.15 29.40
CA ASP A 688 -23.26 32.55 29.83
C ASP A 688 -22.97 32.64 31.34
N ASP A 689 -21.85 32.06 31.77
CA ASP A 689 -21.36 32.19 33.14
C ASP A 689 -20.04 32.99 33.19
N SER A 690 -19.81 33.71 34.30
CA SER A 690 -18.73 34.70 34.43
C SER A 690 -17.31 34.14 34.30
N LEU A 691 -17.17 32.80 34.31
CA LEU A 691 -15.89 32.08 34.25
C LEU A 691 -15.67 31.37 32.89
N SER A 692 -16.71 31.16 32.08
CA SER A 692 -16.59 30.52 30.76
C SER A 692 -15.76 31.33 29.78
N ILE A 693 -15.97 32.65 29.70
CA ILE A 693 -15.23 33.53 28.76
C ILE A 693 -13.73 33.59 29.10
N PRO A 694 -13.31 33.83 30.36
CA PRO A 694 -11.90 33.74 30.74
C PRO A 694 -11.28 32.37 30.46
N THR A 695 -12.00 31.28 30.80
CA THR A 695 -11.51 29.90 30.61
C THR A 695 -11.32 29.57 29.13
N LEU A 696 -12.28 29.95 28.29
CA LEU A 696 -12.20 29.81 26.83
C LEU A 696 -11.01 30.58 26.27
N LYS A 697 -10.78 31.81 26.73
CA LYS A 697 -9.63 32.63 26.32
C LYS A 697 -8.30 31.98 26.71
N ILE A 698 -8.16 31.53 27.96
CA ILE A 698 -6.95 30.83 28.45
C ILE A 698 -6.69 29.56 27.65
N MET A 699 -7.73 28.77 27.40
CA MET A 699 -7.64 27.56 26.60
C MET A 699 -7.11 27.91 25.20
N GLN A 700 -7.68 28.90 24.53
CA GLN A 700 -7.24 29.30 23.20
C GLN A 700 -5.81 29.89 23.19
N GLU A 701 -5.44 30.68 24.20
CA GLU A 701 -4.13 31.32 24.38
C GLU A 701 -3.04 30.33 24.88
N GLY A 702 -2.66 29.37 24.03
CA GLY A 702 -1.56 28.46 24.30
C GLY A 702 -1.79 27.07 23.72
N TYR A 703 -3.05 26.61 23.74
CA TYR A 703 -3.45 25.32 23.20
C TYR A 703 -3.16 25.18 21.70
N GLY A 704 -3.48 26.21 20.91
CA GLY A 704 -3.16 26.19 19.47
C GLY A 704 -1.67 25.97 19.20
N GLY A 705 -0.80 26.55 20.04
CA GLY A 705 0.65 26.41 19.88
C GLY A 705 1.14 25.02 20.29
N ALA A 706 0.58 24.46 21.36
CA ALA A 706 0.82 23.09 21.77
C ALA A 706 0.35 22.08 20.69
N CYS A 707 -0.82 22.31 20.09
CA CYS A 707 -1.33 21.51 18.99
C CYS A 707 -0.41 21.55 17.76
N THR A 708 0.04 22.74 17.33
CA THR A 708 1.01 22.84 16.22
C THR A 708 2.30 22.09 16.52
N LYS A 709 2.86 22.23 17.73
CA LYS A 709 4.09 21.51 18.11
C LYS A 709 3.86 20.00 18.17
N LEU A 710 2.72 19.55 18.69
CA LEU A 710 2.40 18.13 18.80
C LEU A 710 2.16 17.49 17.43
N ALA A 711 1.41 18.15 16.53
CA ALA A 711 1.16 17.66 15.18
C ALA A 711 2.47 17.36 14.44
N LYS A 712 3.52 18.16 14.64
CA LYS A 712 4.84 17.94 14.02
C LYS A 712 5.54 16.70 14.57
N ARG A 713 5.43 16.45 15.88
CA ARG A 713 6.01 15.25 16.50
C ARG A 713 5.27 13.99 16.09
N LEU A 714 3.94 14.07 15.93
CA LEU A 714 3.12 12.98 15.41
C LEU A 714 3.44 12.69 13.93
N GLU A 715 3.68 13.72 13.12
CA GLU A 715 4.18 13.61 11.74
C GLU A 715 5.51 12.84 11.70
N TYR A 716 6.46 13.16 12.58
CA TYR A 716 7.75 12.47 12.67
C TYR A 716 7.61 10.97 13.00
N ASP A 717 6.64 10.60 13.83
CA ASP A 717 6.36 9.20 14.22
C ASP A 717 5.49 8.44 13.20
N ASP A 718 5.28 8.97 12.00
CA ASP A 718 4.38 8.43 10.97
C ASP A 718 2.92 8.26 11.44
N ARG A 719 2.48 9.04 12.45
CA ARG A 719 1.10 9.08 12.97
C ARG A 719 0.28 10.15 12.25
N TRP A 720 0.24 10.06 10.92
CA TRP A 720 -0.28 11.10 10.02
C TRP A 720 -1.75 11.49 10.28
N GLU A 721 -2.63 10.55 10.63
CA GLU A 721 -4.05 10.83 10.90
C GLU A 721 -4.24 11.58 12.22
N GLU A 722 -3.53 11.19 13.28
CA GLU A 722 -3.56 11.92 14.54
C GLU A 722 -2.92 13.31 14.41
N ALA A 723 -1.85 13.42 13.61
CA ALA A 723 -1.22 14.70 13.30
C ALA A 723 -2.20 15.63 12.58
N LEU A 724 -2.99 15.10 11.65
CA LEU A 724 -4.00 15.84 10.89
C LEU A 724 -5.09 16.41 11.81
N VAL A 725 -5.74 15.56 12.64
CA VAL A 725 -6.81 16.01 13.57
C VAL A 725 -6.32 17.13 14.49
N ILE A 726 -5.11 16.99 15.03
CA ILE A 726 -4.52 18.01 15.91
C ILE A 726 -4.11 19.28 15.14
N ALA A 727 -3.70 19.18 13.88
CA ALA A 727 -3.42 20.33 13.04
C ALA A 727 -4.70 21.09 12.64
N GLU A 728 -5.80 20.38 12.35
CA GLU A 728 -7.12 20.96 12.10
C GLU A 728 -7.62 21.72 13.34
N GLU A 729 -7.49 21.14 14.53
CA GLU A 729 -7.83 21.79 15.80
C GLU A 729 -7.01 23.08 16.01
N ALA A 730 -5.71 23.07 15.69
CA ALA A 730 -4.86 24.26 15.76
C ALA A 730 -5.33 25.37 14.82
N VAL A 731 -5.70 25.02 13.58
CA VAL A 731 -6.24 25.95 12.58
C VAL A 731 -7.55 26.56 13.08
N ASP A 732 -8.47 25.75 13.60
CA ASP A 732 -9.76 26.20 14.11
C ASP A 732 -9.61 27.15 15.32
N VAL A 733 -8.68 26.86 16.23
CA VAL A 733 -8.36 27.75 17.36
C VAL A 733 -7.81 29.08 16.86
N TYR A 734 -6.85 29.07 15.94
CA TYR A 734 -6.25 30.30 15.43
C TYR A 734 -7.19 31.13 14.54
N ARG A 735 -8.11 30.49 13.81
CA ARG A 735 -9.15 31.17 13.01
C ARG A 735 -10.07 31.99 13.91
N LYS A 736 -10.58 31.38 14.98
CA LYS A 736 -11.41 32.08 15.98
C LYS A 736 -10.66 33.21 16.69
N LEU A 737 -9.39 33.00 17.04
CA LEU A 737 -8.56 34.03 17.65
C LEU A 737 -8.27 35.20 16.70
N SER A 738 -8.11 34.96 15.39
CA SER A 738 -7.92 36.04 14.41
C SER A 738 -9.18 36.88 14.22
N GLU A 739 -10.38 36.29 14.28
CA GLU A 739 -11.65 37.04 14.23
C GLU A 739 -11.81 38.01 15.41
N ALA A 740 -11.23 37.68 16.57
CA ALA A 740 -11.28 38.51 17.78
C ALA A 740 -10.12 39.52 17.92
N GLY A 741 -9.04 39.39 17.11
CA GLY A 741 -7.81 40.17 17.24
C GLY A 741 -6.83 39.94 16.07
N PRO A 742 -6.94 40.71 14.98
CA PRO A 742 -6.41 40.32 13.65
C PRO A 742 -4.88 40.13 13.61
N THR A 743 -4.09 41.12 14.01
CA THR A 743 -2.67 41.19 13.60
C THR A 743 -1.71 40.16 14.20
N ARG A 744 -1.98 39.59 15.39
CA ARG A 744 -1.06 38.62 16.04
C ARG A 744 -1.39 37.17 15.74
N HIS A 745 -2.67 36.86 15.53
CA HIS A 745 -3.15 35.48 15.39
C HIS A 745 -3.21 35.01 13.93
N GLU A 746 -3.32 35.94 12.98
CA GLU A 746 -3.23 35.65 11.53
C GLU A 746 -1.92 34.96 11.14
N ILE A 747 -0.78 35.39 11.68
CA ILE A 747 0.53 34.75 11.41
C ILE A 747 0.53 33.28 11.90
N LYS A 748 -0.10 33.02 13.05
CA LYS A 748 -0.18 31.67 13.61
C LYS A 748 -1.18 30.80 12.84
N LEU A 749 -2.27 31.40 12.36
CA LEU A 749 -3.24 30.76 11.47
C LEU A 749 -2.56 30.35 10.16
N ALA A 750 -1.85 31.27 9.50
CA ALA A 750 -1.11 30.98 8.26
C ALA A 750 -0.09 29.85 8.45
N LYS A 751 0.69 29.88 9.53
CA LYS A 751 1.64 28.79 9.85
C LYS A 751 0.97 27.43 10.11
N SER A 752 -0.21 27.44 10.72
CA SER A 752 -0.97 26.22 10.99
C SER A 752 -1.62 25.68 9.71
N LEU A 753 -2.13 26.55 8.83
CA LEU A 753 -2.63 26.18 7.50
C LEU A 753 -1.51 25.63 6.61
N LEU A 754 -0.30 26.20 6.69
CA LEU A 754 0.88 25.68 5.98
C LEU A 754 1.26 24.28 6.46
N HIS A 755 1.15 24.02 7.77
CA HIS A 755 1.40 22.69 8.32
C HIS A 755 0.30 21.69 7.93
N LEU A 756 -0.97 22.10 8.01
CA LEU A 756 -2.11 21.31 7.55
C LEU A 756 -1.97 20.94 6.06
N HIS A 757 -1.59 21.91 5.22
CA HIS A 757 -1.29 21.67 3.80
C HIS A 757 -0.24 20.56 3.61
N ARG A 758 0.89 20.62 4.33
CA ARG A 758 1.95 19.60 4.23
C ARG A 758 1.45 18.21 4.62
N LEU A 759 0.66 18.11 5.68
CA LEU A 759 0.06 16.85 6.13
C LEU A 759 -0.94 16.31 5.09
N LEU A 760 -1.80 17.16 4.53
CA LEU A 760 -2.77 16.79 3.50
C LEU A 760 -2.09 16.32 2.20
N SER A 761 -1.03 17.01 1.77
CA SER A 761 -0.20 16.56 0.63
C SER A 761 0.48 15.22 0.91
N GLY A 762 1.04 15.02 2.11
CA GLY A 762 1.62 13.74 2.52
C GLY A 762 0.62 12.57 2.50
N LEU A 763 -0.65 12.86 2.81
CA LEU A 763 -1.77 11.92 2.78
C LEU A 763 -2.43 11.76 1.40
N GLY A 764 -1.90 12.41 0.35
CA GLY A 764 -2.46 12.35 -1.00
C GLY A 764 -3.78 13.11 -1.20
N ARG A 765 -4.18 13.98 -0.26
CA ARG A 765 -5.42 14.79 -0.31
C ARG A 765 -5.18 16.11 -1.05
N GLY A 766 -4.82 16.01 -2.33
CA GLY A 766 -4.35 17.14 -3.13
C GLY A 766 -5.29 18.35 -3.17
N GLU A 767 -6.60 18.13 -3.34
CA GLU A 767 -7.59 19.22 -3.42
C GLU A 767 -7.73 19.97 -2.09
N GLU A 768 -7.69 19.27 -0.97
CA GLU A 768 -7.76 19.87 0.36
C GLU A 768 -6.45 20.57 0.72
N ALA A 769 -5.33 19.98 0.32
CA ALA A 769 -4.01 20.60 0.44
C ALA A 769 -3.96 21.91 -0.36
N LEU A 770 -4.57 21.95 -1.55
CA LEU A 770 -4.72 23.15 -2.37
C LEU A 770 -5.59 24.18 -1.66
N LEU A 771 -6.73 23.79 -1.10
CA LEU A 771 -7.61 24.69 -0.36
C LEU A 771 -6.90 25.32 0.85
N ALA A 772 -6.18 24.53 1.65
CA ALA A 772 -5.41 25.01 2.78
C ALA A 772 -4.30 26.00 2.36
N ALA A 773 -3.57 25.69 1.28
CA ALA A 773 -2.55 26.57 0.72
C ALA A 773 -3.16 27.88 0.17
N TYR A 774 -4.30 27.79 -0.51
CA TYR A 774 -5.03 28.94 -1.06
C TYR A 774 -5.51 29.87 0.06
N ILE A 775 -6.18 29.34 1.09
CA ILE A 775 -6.66 30.12 2.24
C ILE A 775 -5.49 30.83 2.95
N SER A 776 -4.35 30.13 3.10
CA SER A 776 -3.13 30.72 3.67
C SER A 776 -2.61 31.89 2.81
N ALA A 777 -2.67 31.77 1.48
CA ALA A 777 -2.18 32.79 0.55
C ALA A 777 -3.14 33.99 0.39
N THR A 778 -4.46 33.82 0.54
CA THR A 778 -5.44 34.88 0.24
C THR A 778 -5.98 35.65 1.46
N GLY A 779 -5.49 35.39 2.67
CA GLY A 779 -5.93 36.10 3.89
C GLY A 779 -5.82 37.63 3.80
N THR A 780 -6.89 38.34 4.20
CA THR A 780 -7.11 39.78 3.97
C THR A 780 -6.60 40.67 5.11
N GLU A 781 -5.88 41.75 4.74
CA GLU A 781 -5.29 42.88 5.52
C GLU A 781 -3.81 42.76 5.93
N ARG A 782 -2.97 43.75 5.53
CA ARG A 782 -1.53 43.55 5.25
C ARG A 782 -0.55 44.46 6.03
N PRO A 783 0.18 43.93 7.03
CA PRO A 783 1.45 44.48 7.51
C PRO A 783 2.69 43.87 6.81
N PRO A 784 3.84 44.57 6.70
CA PRO A 784 5.05 44.09 5.99
C PRO A 784 5.71 42.80 6.52
N LEU A 785 5.40 42.37 7.76
CA LEU A 785 5.83 41.07 8.30
C LEU A 785 5.12 39.88 7.64
N TYR A 786 4.04 40.12 6.89
CA TYR A 786 3.21 39.12 6.21
C TYR A 786 3.78 38.71 4.83
N ASP A 787 4.56 39.57 4.17
CA ASP A 787 5.11 39.33 2.83
C ASP A 787 6.00 38.07 2.77
N PHE A 788 6.75 37.77 3.84
CA PHE A 788 7.58 36.57 3.93
C PHE A 788 6.77 35.27 3.94
N ASP A 789 5.75 35.21 4.79
CA ASP A 789 4.90 34.02 4.97
C ASP A 789 3.95 33.84 3.76
N LEU A 790 3.51 34.94 3.14
CA LEU A 790 2.76 34.94 1.89
C LEU A 790 3.59 34.37 0.73
N ALA A 791 4.81 34.85 0.52
CA ALA A 791 5.69 34.34 -0.53
C ALA A 791 6.05 32.86 -0.32
N GLY A 792 6.17 32.42 0.94
CA GLY A 792 6.29 31.01 1.28
C GLY A 792 5.05 30.20 0.92
N SER A 793 3.85 30.73 1.19
CA SER A 793 2.58 30.08 0.84
C SER A 793 2.38 29.98 -0.68
N LEU A 794 2.68 31.04 -1.42
CA LEU A 794 2.60 31.08 -2.89
C LEU A 794 3.53 30.07 -3.57
N ASN A 795 4.75 29.87 -3.05
CA ASN A 795 5.66 28.84 -3.54
C ASN A 795 5.16 27.40 -3.32
N ASN A 796 4.36 27.17 -2.28
CA ASN A 796 3.78 25.85 -2.05
C ASN A 796 2.51 25.65 -2.90
N LEU A 797 1.70 26.70 -3.01
CA LEU A 797 0.56 26.74 -3.92
C LEU A 797 0.99 26.45 -5.36
N SER A 798 2.09 27.07 -5.83
CA SER A 798 2.60 26.82 -7.18
C SER A 798 3.02 25.38 -7.42
N LYS A 799 3.68 24.76 -6.43
CA LYS A 799 4.02 23.33 -6.49
C LYS A 799 2.77 22.45 -6.60
N CYS A 800 1.73 22.72 -5.81
CA CYS A 800 0.46 21.97 -5.87
C CYS A 800 -0.23 22.11 -7.23
N LEU A 801 -0.28 23.34 -7.73
CA LEU A 801 -0.86 23.63 -9.05
C LEU A 801 -0.11 22.89 -10.15
N SER A 802 1.22 22.81 -10.08
CA SER A 802 2.04 22.04 -11.02
C SER A 802 1.78 20.53 -10.92
N GLU A 803 1.70 19.96 -9.70
CA GLU A 803 1.36 18.55 -9.49
C GLU A 803 -0.04 18.17 -10.03
N MET A 804 -0.97 19.12 -10.05
CA MET A 804 -2.31 18.98 -10.65
C MET A 804 -2.36 19.26 -12.15
N GLY A 805 -1.23 19.55 -12.80
CA GLY A 805 -1.17 19.88 -14.23
C GLY A 805 -1.64 21.30 -14.58
N ARG A 806 -1.88 22.17 -13.59
CA ARG A 806 -2.28 23.57 -13.76
C ARG A 806 -1.05 24.48 -13.92
N ALA A 807 -0.23 24.18 -14.92
CA ALA A 807 1.10 24.77 -15.11
C ALA A 807 1.11 26.31 -15.21
N LYS A 808 0.07 26.92 -15.82
CA LYS A 808 -0.06 28.38 -15.92
C LYS A 808 -0.22 29.04 -14.56
N GLU A 809 -1.12 28.52 -13.73
CA GLU A 809 -1.39 29.07 -12.40
C GLU A 809 -0.22 28.82 -11.45
N ALA A 810 0.46 27.69 -11.60
CA ALA A 810 1.70 27.40 -10.90
C ALA A 810 2.78 28.45 -11.21
N MET A 811 2.97 28.78 -12.49
CA MET A 811 3.89 29.83 -12.92
C MET A 811 3.50 31.20 -12.33
N GLU A 812 2.22 31.57 -12.36
CA GLU A 812 1.73 32.84 -11.82
C GLU A 812 1.99 32.97 -10.31
N ALA A 813 1.68 31.93 -9.53
CA ALA A 813 1.93 31.92 -8.08
C ALA A 813 3.43 31.97 -7.74
N SER A 814 4.28 31.22 -8.46
CA SER A 814 5.74 31.29 -8.27
C SER A 814 6.32 32.65 -8.69
N GLN A 815 5.76 33.29 -9.72
CA GLN A 815 6.17 34.61 -10.17
C GLN A 815 5.88 35.67 -9.10
N GLU A 816 4.67 35.64 -8.51
CA GLU A 816 4.29 36.55 -7.42
C GLU A 816 5.20 36.35 -6.19
N ALA A 817 5.51 35.09 -5.82
CA ALA A 817 6.45 34.79 -4.74
C ALA A 817 7.86 35.38 -5.00
N VAL A 818 8.37 35.25 -6.22
CA VAL A 818 9.66 35.83 -6.64
C VAL A 818 9.63 37.35 -6.53
N GLU A 819 8.56 38.01 -6.96
CA GLU A 819 8.44 39.47 -6.89
C GLU A 819 8.45 39.99 -5.45
N ILE A 820 7.75 39.30 -4.54
CA ILE A 820 7.77 39.62 -3.11
C ILE A 820 9.18 39.43 -2.54
N TYR A 821 9.81 38.26 -2.74
CA TYR A 821 11.15 38.01 -2.23
C TYR A 821 12.22 38.93 -2.87
N ARG A 822 12.03 39.37 -4.12
CA ARG A 822 12.94 40.32 -4.78
C ARG A 822 12.86 41.69 -4.11
N ARG A 823 11.66 42.18 -3.81
CA ARG A 823 11.46 43.43 -3.06
C ARG A 823 12.08 43.35 -1.66
N MET A 824 11.84 42.26 -0.94
CA MET A 824 12.41 42.04 0.40
C MET A 824 13.94 41.93 0.37
N THR A 825 14.50 41.22 -0.62
CA THR A 825 15.94 41.11 -0.83
C THR A 825 16.58 42.46 -1.13
N ALA A 826 15.92 43.35 -1.87
CA ALA A 826 16.43 44.70 -2.12
C ALA A 826 16.59 45.53 -0.83
N GLU A 827 15.68 45.35 0.13
CA GLU A 827 15.76 46.01 1.44
C GLU A 827 16.75 45.34 2.40
N ARG A 828 16.77 44.01 2.43
CA ARG A 828 17.60 43.21 3.35
C ARG A 828 18.22 42.00 2.63
N PRO A 829 19.28 42.18 1.84
CA PRO A 829 19.87 41.12 1.02
C PRO A 829 20.27 39.88 1.84
N ALA A 830 20.94 40.10 2.97
CA ALA A 830 21.44 39.01 3.81
C ALA A 830 20.33 38.15 4.46
N ALA A 831 19.12 38.70 4.63
CA ALA A 831 18.01 37.98 5.24
C ALA A 831 17.20 37.16 4.22
N TYR A 832 17.07 37.67 2.98
CA TYR A 832 16.09 37.14 2.03
C TYR A 832 16.65 36.53 0.74
N ALA A 833 17.93 36.74 0.43
CA ALA A 833 18.55 36.23 -0.79
C ALA A 833 18.36 34.72 -0.98
N LEU A 834 18.45 33.91 0.09
CA LEU A 834 18.23 32.47 0.02
C LEU A 834 16.80 32.12 -0.45
N TYR A 835 15.80 32.82 0.05
CA TYR A 835 14.40 32.55 -0.28
C TYR A 835 14.07 33.00 -1.70
N LEU A 836 14.64 34.12 -2.15
CA LEU A 836 14.58 34.53 -3.54
C LEU A 836 15.17 33.46 -4.46
N ALA A 837 16.35 32.94 -4.16
CA ALA A 837 17.00 31.91 -4.98
C ALA A 837 16.18 30.60 -5.05
N ARG A 838 15.57 30.18 -3.93
CA ARG A 838 14.65 29.02 -3.91
C ARG A 838 13.40 29.26 -4.76
N SER A 839 12.80 30.44 -4.64
CA SER A 839 11.61 30.83 -5.40
C SER A 839 11.90 30.91 -6.91
N LEU A 840 13.07 31.41 -7.29
CA LEU A 840 13.53 31.48 -8.68
C LEU A 840 13.73 30.08 -9.30
N ASN A 841 14.23 29.11 -8.53
CA ASN A 841 14.33 27.72 -8.98
C ASN A 841 12.95 27.07 -9.21
N ASN A 842 11.96 27.36 -8.35
CA ASN A 842 10.59 26.89 -8.57
C ASN A 842 10.00 27.53 -9.83
N LEU A 843 10.14 28.85 -9.97
CA LEU A 843 9.69 29.58 -11.15
C LEU A 843 10.34 29.04 -12.43
N SER A 844 11.64 28.73 -12.42
CA SER A 844 12.32 28.20 -13.60
C SER A 844 11.80 26.82 -14.02
N GLY A 845 11.46 25.96 -13.06
CA GLY A 845 10.77 24.69 -13.30
C GLY A 845 9.44 24.89 -14.04
N HIS A 846 8.57 25.76 -13.52
CA HIS A 846 7.28 26.03 -14.15
C HIS A 846 7.40 26.73 -15.51
N LEU A 847 8.39 27.60 -15.69
CA LEU A 847 8.68 28.22 -16.99
C LEU A 847 9.11 27.16 -18.03
N SER A 848 9.93 26.18 -17.63
CA SER A 848 10.31 25.05 -18.49
C SER A 848 9.10 24.17 -18.83
N GLU A 849 8.22 23.85 -17.87
CA GLU A 849 6.97 23.11 -18.10
C GLU A 849 6.05 23.78 -19.14
N MET A 850 6.07 25.11 -19.20
CA MET A 850 5.35 25.94 -20.15
C MET A 850 6.09 26.15 -21.49
N GLY A 851 7.24 25.49 -21.70
CA GLY A 851 8.05 25.62 -22.92
C GLY A 851 8.80 26.95 -23.04
N ARG A 852 8.89 27.75 -21.97
CA ARG A 852 9.56 29.06 -21.94
C ARG A 852 11.03 28.93 -21.51
N ALA A 853 11.79 28.12 -22.25
CA ALA A 853 13.15 27.74 -21.90
C ALA A 853 14.12 28.93 -21.69
N HIS A 854 14.00 30.02 -22.47
CA HIS A 854 14.82 31.23 -22.28
C HIS A 854 14.60 31.86 -20.89
N ALA A 855 13.34 32.06 -20.50
CA ALA A 855 13.01 32.65 -19.20
C ALA A 855 13.38 31.71 -18.04
N ALA A 856 13.30 30.40 -18.24
CA ALA A 856 13.76 29.41 -17.26
C ALA A 856 15.28 29.49 -17.03
N ILE A 857 16.05 29.68 -18.12
CA ILE A 857 17.51 29.89 -18.04
C ILE A 857 17.82 31.18 -17.25
N GLU A 858 17.16 32.29 -17.57
CA GLU A 858 17.37 33.58 -16.87
C GLU A 858 17.09 33.46 -15.37
N ALA A 859 15.94 32.91 -14.97
CA ALA A 859 15.59 32.72 -13.56
C ALA A 859 16.59 31.81 -12.83
N THR A 860 17.06 30.75 -13.48
CA THR A 860 18.05 29.82 -12.89
C THR A 860 19.43 30.46 -12.79
N GLN A 861 19.84 31.28 -13.76
CA GLN A 861 21.09 32.04 -13.71
C GLN A 861 21.09 33.03 -12.54
N GLU A 862 20.00 33.77 -12.33
CA GLU A 862 19.84 34.65 -11.16
C GLU A 862 19.95 33.85 -9.85
N ALA A 863 19.30 32.69 -9.75
CA ALA A 863 19.42 31.81 -8.58
C ALA A 863 20.86 31.33 -8.35
N ILE A 864 21.57 30.93 -9.41
CA ILE A 864 22.97 30.48 -9.38
C ILE A 864 23.89 31.59 -8.90
N GLU A 865 23.71 32.84 -9.34
CA GLU A 865 24.52 33.97 -8.88
C GLU A 865 24.35 34.22 -7.38
N ILE A 866 23.11 34.17 -6.88
CA ILE A 866 22.82 34.29 -5.46
C ILE A 866 23.47 33.15 -4.68
N TYR A 867 23.28 31.90 -5.12
CA TYR A 867 23.84 30.73 -4.46
C TYR A 867 25.37 30.71 -4.50
N ARG A 868 26.00 31.18 -5.59
CA ARG A 868 27.45 31.33 -5.70
C ARG A 868 27.97 32.30 -4.64
N GLY A 869 27.32 33.46 -4.48
CA GLY A 869 27.66 34.42 -3.42
C GLY A 869 27.51 33.84 -2.02
N LEU A 870 26.41 33.13 -1.76
CA LEU A 870 26.16 32.48 -0.47
C LEU A 870 27.15 31.33 -0.19
N ALA A 871 27.49 30.52 -1.18
CA ALA A 871 28.42 29.41 -1.07
C ALA A 871 29.87 29.88 -0.83
N ILE A 872 30.26 31.07 -1.28
CA ILE A 872 31.56 31.65 -0.90
C ILE A 872 31.59 31.92 0.61
N ALA A 873 30.50 32.45 1.18
CA ALA A 873 30.42 32.77 2.60
C ALA A 873 30.26 31.54 3.50
N ARG A 874 29.47 30.55 3.06
CA ARG A 874 29.23 29.28 3.79
C ARG A 874 29.17 28.09 2.81
N PRO A 875 30.34 27.56 2.39
CA PRO A 875 30.40 26.51 1.37
C PRO A 875 29.58 25.27 1.71
N THR A 876 29.66 24.79 2.94
CA THR A 876 28.97 23.56 3.36
C THR A 876 27.44 23.71 3.44
N ALA A 877 26.94 24.91 3.75
CA ALA A 877 25.50 25.16 3.91
C ALA A 877 24.78 25.31 2.57
N TYR A 878 25.43 25.88 1.56
CA TYR A 878 24.78 26.29 0.32
C TYR A 878 25.29 25.57 -0.95
N ALA A 879 26.40 24.83 -0.86
CA ALA A 879 26.87 24.01 -1.99
C ALA A 879 25.83 23.02 -2.54
N PRO A 880 24.99 22.34 -1.73
CA PRO A 880 23.96 21.46 -2.27
C PRO A 880 22.91 22.18 -3.11
N ASP A 881 22.42 23.33 -2.62
CA ASP A 881 21.43 24.13 -3.33
C ASP A 881 22.03 24.77 -4.60
N PHE A 882 23.30 25.19 -4.55
CA PHE A 882 24.04 25.67 -5.70
C PHE A 882 24.17 24.60 -6.81
N ALA A 883 24.58 23.38 -6.44
CA ALA A 883 24.72 22.27 -7.39
C ALA A 883 23.38 21.86 -8.01
N ARG A 884 22.27 21.93 -7.25
CA ARG A 884 20.93 21.66 -7.77
C ARG A 884 20.50 22.68 -8.83
N SER A 885 20.78 23.97 -8.61
CA SER A 885 20.50 25.01 -9.61
C SER A 885 21.34 24.82 -10.88
N LEU A 886 22.61 24.41 -10.75
CA LEU A 886 23.45 24.05 -11.90
C LEU A 886 22.88 22.86 -12.68
N ASN A 887 22.38 21.83 -11.99
CA ASN A 887 21.68 20.73 -12.64
C ASN A 887 20.46 21.20 -13.44
N HIS A 888 19.61 22.06 -12.89
CA HIS A 888 18.46 22.63 -13.59
C HIS A 888 18.90 23.43 -14.83
N LEU A 889 19.91 24.29 -14.69
CA LEU A 889 20.45 25.05 -15.82
C LEU A 889 20.98 24.13 -16.93
N SER A 890 21.69 23.06 -16.58
CA SER A 890 22.21 22.11 -17.56
C SER A 890 21.09 21.45 -18.38
N LYS A 891 19.96 21.13 -17.73
CA LYS A 891 18.78 20.56 -18.39
C LYS A 891 18.20 21.54 -19.40
N TYR A 892 17.99 22.80 -18.99
CA TYR A 892 17.42 23.82 -19.87
C TYR A 892 18.37 24.17 -21.05
N LEU A 893 19.68 24.14 -20.83
CA LEU A 893 20.67 24.32 -21.90
C LEU A 893 20.64 23.16 -22.92
N SER A 894 20.52 21.92 -22.47
CA SER A 894 20.36 20.75 -23.35
C SER A 894 19.06 20.81 -24.16
N GLU A 895 17.93 21.18 -23.52
CA GLU A 895 16.63 21.36 -24.21
C GLU A 895 16.71 22.40 -25.34
N MET A 896 17.59 23.38 -25.23
CA MET A 896 17.85 24.41 -26.26
C MET A 896 18.91 24.01 -27.29
N GLY A 897 19.38 22.76 -27.29
CA GLY A 897 20.43 22.28 -28.19
C GLY A 897 21.83 22.81 -27.87
N ARG A 898 22.03 23.47 -26.71
CA ARG A 898 23.33 24.01 -26.27
C ARG A 898 24.10 22.97 -25.46
N ALA A 899 24.26 21.77 -26.02
CA ALA A 899 24.83 20.61 -25.31
C ALA A 899 26.21 20.90 -24.70
N ASN A 900 27.08 21.65 -25.39
CA ASN A 900 28.43 21.97 -24.92
C ASN A 900 28.43 22.77 -23.61
N GLU A 901 27.47 23.67 -23.45
CA GLU A 901 27.32 24.45 -22.23
C GLU A 901 26.68 23.60 -21.14
N ALA A 902 25.69 22.77 -21.48
CA ALA A 902 25.06 21.83 -20.56
C ALA A 902 26.08 20.88 -19.92
N VAL A 903 27.01 20.32 -20.72
CA VAL A 903 28.09 19.44 -20.22
C VAL A 903 29.01 20.17 -19.24
N LYS A 904 29.40 21.41 -19.52
CA LYS A 904 30.24 22.19 -18.60
C LYS A 904 29.51 22.47 -17.28
N THR A 905 28.25 22.86 -17.35
CA THR A 905 27.43 23.19 -16.17
C THR A 905 27.17 21.96 -15.29
N ILE A 906 26.82 20.81 -15.88
CA ILE A 906 26.59 19.58 -15.11
C ILE A 906 27.89 19.04 -14.49
N GLN A 907 29.04 19.22 -15.14
CA GLN A 907 30.34 18.82 -14.59
C GLN A 907 30.67 19.60 -13.31
N GLU A 908 30.41 20.91 -13.27
CA GLU A 908 30.55 21.73 -12.05
C GLU A 908 29.64 21.22 -10.92
N ALA A 909 28.39 20.86 -11.23
CA ALA A 909 27.47 20.26 -10.25
C ALA A 909 27.97 18.90 -9.72
N ILE A 910 28.46 18.04 -10.60
CA ILE A 910 29.01 16.72 -10.25
C ILE A 910 30.24 16.85 -9.35
N GLU A 911 31.14 17.80 -9.61
CA GLU A 911 32.31 18.03 -8.73
C GLU A 911 31.88 18.40 -7.31
N ILE A 912 30.87 19.26 -7.18
CA ILE A 912 30.31 19.62 -5.87
C ILE A 912 29.67 18.40 -5.20
N TYR A 913 28.82 17.66 -5.92
CA TYR A 913 28.14 16.48 -5.39
C TYR A 913 29.11 15.33 -5.06
N ARG A 914 30.20 15.13 -5.81
CA ARG A 914 31.24 14.14 -5.47
C ARG A 914 31.89 14.47 -4.13
N ARG A 915 32.24 15.73 -3.91
CA ARG A 915 32.84 16.18 -2.65
C ARG A 915 31.85 16.04 -1.48
N LEU A 916 30.59 16.43 -1.68
CA LEU A 916 29.53 16.27 -0.67
C LEU A 916 29.22 14.80 -0.36
N ALA A 917 29.16 13.94 -1.38
CA ALA A 917 28.91 12.51 -1.22
C ALA A 917 30.09 11.78 -0.56
N ALA A 918 31.32 12.26 -0.70
CA ALA A 918 32.47 11.73 0.04
C ALA A 918 32.36 12.00 1.56
N GLU A 919 31.81 13.15 1.94
CA GLU A 919 31.59 13.52 3.35
C GLU A 919 30.33 12.89 3.93
N ARG A 920 29.23 12.86 3.18
CA ARG A 920 27.91 12.36 3.60
C ARG A 920 27.25 11.52 2.49
N PRO A 921 27.70 10.27 2.27
CA PRO A 921 27.19 9.42 1.20
C PRO A 921 25.67 9.21 1.28
N ALA A 922 25.14 8.98 2.48
CA ALA A 922 23.71 8.71 2.70
C ALA A 922 22.79 9.88 2.30
N VAL A 923 23.31 11.11 2.23
CA VAL A 923 22.53 12.30 1.89
C VAL A 923 22.65 12.64 0.40
N TYR A 924 23.86 12.56 -0.17
CA TYR A 924 24.15 13.16 -1.47
C TYR A 924 24.49 12.17 -2.59
N ALA A 925 24.61 10.87 -2.30
CA ALA A 925 24.88 9.87 -3.34
C ALA A 925 23.77 9.83 -4.41
N HIS A 926 22.52 10.06 -4.00
CA HIS A 926 21.38 10.14 -4.92
C HIS A 926 21.53 11.28 -5.94
N ASP A 927 21.78 12.51 -5.46
CA ASP A 927 21.92 13.69 -6.32
C ASP A 927 23.12 13.55 -7.27
N LEU A 928 24.22 12.96 -6.80
CA LEU A 928 25.38 12.65 -7.63
C LEU A 928 25.00 11.72 -8.78
N ALA A 929 24.29 10.62 -8.50
CA ALA A 929 23.90 9.64 -9.50
C ALA A 929 22.92 10.21 -10.55
N LEU A 930 21.96 11.05 -10.13
CA LEU A 930 21.09 11.78 -11.07
C LEU A 930 21.88 12.72 -11.98
N SER A 931 22.87 13.43 -11.42
CA SER A 931 23.72 14.36 -12.18
C SER A 931 24.56 13.61 -13.22
N LEU A 932 25.14 12.46 -12.86
CA LEU A 932 25.88 11.57 -13.75
C LEU A 932 25.00 11.02 -14.88
N ASN A 933 23.76 10.60 -14.57
CA ASN A 933 22.80 10.17 -15.59
C ASN A 933 22.50 11.30 -16.59
N ASN A 934 22.31 12.54 -16.13
CA ASN A 934 22.10 13.68 -17.02
C ASN A 934 23.33 13.99 -17.87
N LEU A 935 24.54 13.95 -17.31
CA LEU A 935 25.78 14.11 -18.06
C LEU A 935 25.90 13.04 -19.16
N SER A 936 25.57 11.77 -18.86
CA SER A 936 25.60 10.70 -19.86
C SER A 936 24.68 10.99 -21.05
N LYS A 937 23.48 11.54 -20.79
CA LYS A 937 22.54 11.97 -21.82
C LYS A 937 23.14 13.05 -22.72
N TYR A 938 23.74 14.09 -22.13
CA TYR A 938 24.33 15.18 -22.91
C TYR A 938 25.56 14.73 -23.71
N LEU A 939 26.36 13.79 -23.18
CA LEU A 939 27.48 13.20 -23.91
C LEU A 939 26.99 12.35 -25.09
N SER A 940 25.90 11.59 -24.92
CA SER A 940 25.25 10.84 -26.00
C SER A 940 24.73 11.76 -27.10
N GLU A 941 24.08 12.88 -26.74
CA GLU A 941 23.61 13.91 -27.69
C GLU A 941 24.74 14.53 -28.53
N MET A 942 25.98 14.50 -28.04
CA MET A 942 27.18 14.92 -28.78
C MET A 942 27.85 13.83 -29.63
N GLY A 943 27.31 12.62 -29.64
CA GLY A 943 27.93 11.46 -30.29
C GLY A 943 29.13 10.87 -29.52
N ARG A 944 29.32 11.23 -28.24
CA ARG A 944 30.40 10.71 -27.38
C ARG A 944 29.95 9.47 -26.60
N ALA A 945 29.51 8.45 -27.34
CA ALA A 945 28.82 7.27 -26.79
C ALA A 945 29.63 6.50 -25.73
N ASN A 946 30.95 6.34 -25.91
CA ASN A 946 31.80 5.64 -24.94
C ASN A 946 31.87 6.36 -23.59
N GLU A 947 32.01 7.69 -23.60
CA GLU A 947 32.06 8.50 -22.37
C GLU A 947 30.69 8.56 -21.68
N ALA A 948 29.61 8.61 -22.48
CA ALA A 948 28.25 8.51 -21.98
C ALA A 948 28.04 7.20 -21.20
N MET A 949 28.43 6.06 -21.78
CA MET A 949 28.32 4.76 -21.11
C MET A 949 29.12 4.70 -19.81
N GLN A 950 30.38 5.14 -19.81
CA GLN A 950 31.22 5.10 -18.61
C GLN A 950 30.61 5.94 -17.48
N THR A 951 30.10 7.13 -17.81
CA THR A 951 29.43 8.02 -16.85
C THR A 951 28.15 7.37 -16.31
N LEU A 952 27.38 6.70 -17.17
CA LEU A 952 26.13 6.07 -16.79
C LEU A 952 26.35 4.81 -15.93
N GLN A 953 27.41 4.05 -16.19
CA GLN A 953 27.80 2.91 -15.36
C GLN A 953 28.12 3.35 -13.92
N GLU A 954 28.81 4.47 -13.72
CA GLU A 954 29.04 5.05 -12.38
C GLU A 954 27.71 5.37 -11.68
N ALA A 955 26.74 5.96 -12.39
CA ALA A 955 25.41 6.23 -11.85
C ALA A 955 24.66 4.94 -11.46
N ILE A 956 24.73 3.90 -12.29
CA ILE A 956 24.11 2.58 -12.03
C ILE A 956 24.72 1.96 -10.78
N GLU A 957 26.04 1.99 -10.59
CA GLU A 957 26.68 1.44 -9.39
C GLU A 957 26.25 2.15 -8.10
N VAL A 958 26.04 3.47 -8.16
CA VAL A 958 25.51 4.23 -7.02
C VAL A 958 24.05 3.86 -6.76
N PHE A 959 23.19 3.83 -7.79
CA PHE A 959 21.79 3.47 -7.63
C PHE A 959 21.57 2.01 -7.24
N ARG A 960 22.41 1.06 -7.69
CA ARG A 960 22.37 -0.34 -7.23
C ARG A 960 22.60 -0.43 -5.72
N ARG A 961 23.60 0.28 -5.20
CA ARG A 961 23.86 0.32 -3.75
C ARG A 961 22.68 0.93 -2.97
N LEU A 962 22.15 2.07 -3.43
CA LEU A 962 21.00 2.73 -2.80
C LEU A 962 19.73 1.86 -2.85
N ALA A 963 19.48 1.16 -3.96
CA ALA A 963 18.32 0.29 -4.13
C ALA A 963 18.36 -0.97 -3.25
N ILE A 964 19.54 -1.41 -2.79
CA ILE A 964 19.65 -2.47 -1.77
C ILE A 964 19.12 -1.97 -0.42
N GLU A 965 19.46 -0.73 -0.04
CA GLU A 965 19.06 -0.15 1.25
C GLU A 965 17.58 0.28 1.27
N ARG A 966 17.11 0.92 0.20
CA ARG A 966 15.72 1.40 0.07
C ARG A 966 15.16 1.11 -1.33
N PRO A 967 14.72 -0.14 -1.59
CA PRO A 967 14.27 -0.57 -2.91
C PRO A 967 13.16 0.31 -3.48
N ALA A 968 12.14 0.65 -2.67
CA ALA A 968 11.00 1.43 -3.14
C ALA A 968 11.38 2.84 -3.63
N ALA A 969 12.38 3.47 -3.00
CA ALA A 969 12.80 4.83 -3.32
C ALA A 969 13.72 4.89 -4.54
N TYR A 970 14.61 3.91 -4.71
CA TYR A 970 15.72 4.02 -5.67
C TYR A 970 15.66 3.04 -6.84
N ALA A 971 14.86 1.97 -6.77
CA ALA A 971 14.69 1.04 -7.88
C ALA A 971 14.18 1.71 -9.19
N PRO A 972 13.24 2.69 -9.17
CA PRO A 972 12.84 3.39 -10.39
C PRO A 972 14.00 4.15 -11.06
N HIS A 973 14.87 4.78 -10.27
CA HIS A 973 16.01 5.53 -10.79
C HIS A 973 17.07 4.60 -11.38
N LEU A 974 17.34 3.48 -10.69
CA LEU A 974 18.20 2.43 -11.20
C LEU A 974 17.72 1.92 -12.57
N ALA A 975 16.44 1.56 -12.68
CA ALA A 975 15.86 1.05 -13.91
C ALA A 975 15.89 2.10 -15.04
N THR A 976 15.72 3.39 -14.73
CA THR A 976 15.88 4.48 -15.71
C THR A 976 17.31 4.53 -16.26
N CYS A 977 18.32 4.43 -15.41
CA CYS A 977 19.72 4.42 -15.85
C CYS A 977 20.04 3.18 -16.70
N ILE A 978 19.55 2.00 -16.31
CA ILE A 978 19.71 0.76 -17.08
C ILE A 978 19.02 0.87 -18.45
N ASN A 979 17.81 1.44 -18.50
CA ASN A 979 17.10 1.70 -19.75
C ASN A 979 17.91 2.63 -20.67
N ASN A 980 18.51 3.70 -20.14
CA ASN A 980 19.38 4.58 -20.93
C ASN A 980 20.64 3.86 -21.43
N LEU A 981 21.22 2.96 -20.62
CA LEU A 981 22.39 2.18 -21.02
C LEU A 981 22.05 1.24 -22.18
N SER A 982 20.88 0.59 -22.14
CA SER A 982 20.40 -0.26 -23.24
C SER A 982 20.31 0.52 -24.56
N LYS A 983 19.82 1.77 -24.49
CA LYS A 983 19.73 2.64 -25.66
C LYS A 983 21.11 2.94 -26.25
N TYR A 984 22.08 3.30 -25.40
CA TYR A 984 23.42 3.60 -25.87
C TYR A 984 24.11 2.37 -26.48
N LEU A 985 23.87 1.17 -25.93
CA LEU A 985 24.34 -0.08 -26.50
C LEU A 985 23.73 -0.33 -27.90
N SER A 986 22.43 -0.08 -28.06
CA SER A 986 21.73 -0.18 -29.35
C SER A 986 22.28 0.79 -30.38
N ASP A 987 22.47 2.06 -30.01
CA ASP A 987 23.01 3.12 -30.88
C ASP A 987 24.42 2.79 -31.42
N MET A 988 25.17 1.90 -30.73
CA MET A 988 26.48 1.41 -31.16
C MET A 988 26.42 0.07 -31.93
N GLY A 989 25.23 -0.43 -32.24
CA GLY A 989 25.03 -1.71 -32.94
C GLY A 989 25.21 -2.95 -32.08
N ARG A 990 25.15 -2.83 -30.75
CA ARG A 990 25.25 -3.95 -29.79
C ARG A 990 23.87 -4.39 -29.30
N ALA A 991 22.99 -4.74 -30.24
CA ALA A 991 21.58 -5.03 -29.98
C ALA A 991 21.36 -6.17 -28.96
N ASP A 992 22.18 -7.22 -28.99
CA ASP A 992 22.06 -8.34 -28.05
C ASP A 992 22.31 -7.92 -26.59
N GLU A 993 23.33 -7.09 -26.36
CA GLU A 993 23.63 -6.56 -25.02
C GLU A 993 22.59 -5.52 -24.58
N ALA A 994 22.05 -4.75 -25.51
CA ALA A 994 20.94 -3.83 -25.25
C ALA A 994 19.69 -4.60 -24.76
N MET A 995 19.36 -5.73 -25.40
CA MET A 995 18.25 -6.60 -25.01
C MET A 995 18.43 -7.20 -23.60
N GLU A 996 19.62 -7.70 -23.27
CA GLU A 996 19.89 -8.21 -21.92
C GLU A 996 19.77 -7.11 -20.87
N THR A 997 20.30 -5.92 -21.17
CA THR A 997 20.27 -4.77 -20.27
C THR A 997 18.84 -4.28 -20.02
N ILE A 998 18.01 -4.14 -21.05
CA ILE A 998 16.64 -3.63 -20.90
C ILE A 998 15.72 -4.61 -20.15
N GLN A 999 15.97 -5.92 -20.25
CA GLN A 999 15.24 -6.93 -19.49
C GLN A 999 15.39 -6.73 -17.98
N GLU A 1000 16.58 -6.34 -17.50
CA GLU A 1000 16.78 -6.01 -16.08
C GLU A 1000 15.90 -4.82 -15.66
N ALA A 1001 15.81 -3.76 -16.48
CA ALA A 1001 14.94 -2.61 -16.19
C ALA A 1001 13.46 -3.00 -16.16
N ILE A 1002 13.02 -3.85 -17.11
CA ILE A 1002 11.65 -4.37 -17.16
C ILE A 1002 11.34 -5.17 -15.89
N GLU A 1003 12.24 -6.05 -15.43
CA GLU A 1003 12.01 -6.82 -14.21
C GLU A 1003 11.91 -5.92 -12.96
N ILE A 1004 12.75 -4.89 -12.87
CA ILE A 1004 12.72 -3.92 -11.77
C ILE A 1004 11.39 -3.17 -11.74
N TYR A 1005 10.83 -2.78 -12.90
CA TYR A 1005 9.53 -2.09 -12.95
C TYR A 1005 8.32 -3.03 -12.84
N ARG A 1006 8.40 -4.24 -13.40
CA ARG A 1006 7.28 -5.19 -13.49
C ARG A 1006 6.89 -5.73 -12.12
N ARG A 1007 7.85 -6.03 -11.23
CA ARG A 1007 7.55 -6.58 -9.90
C ARG A 1007 6.70 -5.62 -9.03
N PRO A 1008 6.99 -4.31 -8.93
CA PRO A 1008 6.23 -3.40 -8.08
C PRO A 1008 4.99 -2.77 -8.75
N ALA A 1009 4.93 -2.74 -10.09
CA ALA A 1009 3.83 -2.10 -10.83
C ALA A 1009 2.45 -2.70 -10.53
N ALA A 1010 2.36 -3.95 -10.08
CA ALA A 1010 1.10 -4.58 -9.66
C ALA A 1010 0.49 -3.97 -8.38
N GLY A 1011 1.31 -3.42 -7.48
CA GLY A 1011 0.85 -2.82 -6.21
C GLY A 1011 0.94 -1.29 -6.14
N ARG A 1012 1.71 -0.65 -7.04
CA ARG A 1012 1.84 0.81 -7.14
C ARG A 1012 1.89 1.28 -8.60
N PRO A 1013 0.81 1.09 -9.37
CA PRO A 1013 0.81 1.35 -10.81
C PRO A 1013 1.26 2.78 -11.15
N GLY A 1014 0.80 3.80 -10.42
CA GLY A 1014 1.16 5.19 -10.69
C GLY A 1014 2.67 5.50 -10.64
N ALA A 1015 3.46 4.78 -9.85
CA ALA A 1015 4.90 5.04 -9.68
C ALA A 1015 5.80 4.24 -10.63
N TYR A 1016 5.37 3.04 -11.06
CA TYR A 1016 6.22 2.11 -11.82
C TYR A 1016 5.70 1.81 -13.23
N ALA A 1017 4.38 1.92 -13.47
CA ALA A 1017 3.80 1.61 -14.77
C ALA A 1017 4.31 2.51 -15.92
N PRO A 1018 4.52 3.83 -15.73
CA PRO A 1018 5.10 4.67 -16.79
C PRO A 1018 6.50 4.22 -17.22
N GLY A 1019 7.34 3.83 -16.24
CA GLY A 1019 8.70 3.33 -16.48
C GLY A 1019 8.70 1.95 -17.14
N LEU A 1020 7.78 1.08 -16.74
CA LEU A 1020 7.57 -0.23 -17.39
C LEU A 1020 7.21 -0.06 -18.86
N ALA A 1021 6.22 0.78 -19.17
CA ALA A 1021 5.76 1.01 -20.53
C ALA A 1021 6.86 1.60 -21.43
N GLY A 1022 7.64 2.56 -20.90
CA GLY A 1022 8.79 3.12 -21.63
C GLY A 1022 9.87 2.07 -21.90
N SER A 1023 10.16 1.20 -20.93
CA SER A 1023 11.16 0.14 -21.09
C SER A 1023 10.71 -0.94 -22.09
N LEU A 1024 9.42 -1.31 -22.06
CA LEU A 1024 8.81 -2.23 -23.03
C LEU A 1024 8.83 -1.67 -24.46
N THR A 1025 8.62 -0.37 -24.62
CA THR A 1025 8.68 0.31 -25.92
C THR A 1025 10.09 0.28 -26.51
N ASN A 1026 11.13 0.40 -25.68
CA ASN A 1026 12.51 0.26 -26.15
C ASN A 1026 12.86 -1.21 -26.45
N PHE A 1027 12.40 -2.12 -25.59
CA PHE A 1027 12.63 -3.55 -25.78
C PHE A 1027 12.00 -4.07 -27.07
N SER A 1028 10.80 -3.60 -27.44
CA SER A 1028 10.19 -3.98 -28.71
C SER A 1028 10.98 -3.51 -29.92
N MET A 1029 11.51 -2.28 -29.91
CA MET A 1029 12.38 -1.79 -30.98
C MET A 1029 13.61 -2.70 -31.17
N TYR A 1030 14.27 -3.11 -30.08
CA TYR A 1030 15.43 -4.01 -30.15
C TYR A 1030 15.05 -5.42 -30.65
N LEU A 1031 13.86 -5.91 -30.30
CA LEU A 1031 13.32 -7.17 -30.82
C LEU A 1031 13.04 -7.07 -32.33
N SER A 1032 12.53 -5.95 -32.83
CA SER A 1032 12.32 -5.72 -34.26
C SER A 1032 13.65 -5.64 -35.02
N GLU A 1033 14.67 -4.97 -34.48
CA GLU A 1033 16.03 -4.92 -35.07
C GLU A 1033 16.67 -6.31 -35.21
N THR A 1034 16.38 -7.22 -34.27
CA THR A 1034 16.86 -8.61 -34.27
C THR A 1034 15.93 -9.59 -35.01
N ARG A 1035 14.92 -9.07 -35.73
CA ARG A 1035 13.93 -9.84 -36.50
C ARG A 1035 13.09 -10.81 -35.65
N ARG A 1036 12.79 -10.43 -34.42
CA ARG A 1036 11.88 -11.15 -33.49
C ARG A 1036 10.51 -10.47 -33.45
N GLU A 1037 9.92 -10.31 -34.63
CA GLU A 1037 8.72 -9.49 -34.91
C GLU A 1037 7.53 -9.80 -33.98
N LYS A 1038 7.28 -11.09 -33.71
CA LYS A 1038 6.18 -11.50 -32.81
C LYS A 1038 6.37 -10.98 -31.39
N GLU A 1039 7.58 -11.09 -30.84
CA GLU A 1039 7.87 -10.67 -29.47
C GLU A 1039 7.86 -9.14 -29.35
N ALA A 1040 8.31 -8.45 -30.41
CA ALA A 1040 8.23 -6.99 -30.48
C ALA A 1040 6.77 -6.50 -30.40
N MET A 1041 5.89 -7.10 -31.21
CA MET A 1041 4.46 -6.79 -31.18
C MET A 1041 3.83 -7.04 -29.80
N GLU A 1042 4.14 -8.16 -29.14
CA GLU A 1042 3.63 -8.48 -27.80
C GLU A 1042 4.10 -7.43 -26.77
N ALA A 1043 5.37 -7.02 -26.81
CA ALA A 1043 5.92 -6.01 -25.91
C ALA A 1043 5.33 -4.61 -26.15
N THR A 1044 5.18 -4.18 -27.41
CA THR A 1044 4.58 -2.88 -27.72
C THR A 1044 3.09 -2.86 -27.36
N GLN A 1045 2.37 -3.96 -27.56
CA GLN A 1045 0.96 -4.06 -27.18
C GLN A 1045 0.77 -3.90 -25.66
N GLU A 1046 1.60 -4.56 -24.84
CA GLU A 1046 1.60 -4.37 -23.39
C GLU A 1046 1.88 -2.91 -23.00
N ALA A 1047 2.89 -2.27 -23.63
CA ALA A 1047 3.21 -0.87 -23.39
C ALA A 1047 2.04 0.07 -23.70
N THR A 1048 1.37 -0.15 -24.84
CA THR A 1048 0.20 0.64 -25.26
C THR A 1048 -0.98 0.48 -24.30
N GLU A 1049 -1.25 -0.73 -23.80
CA GLU A 1049 -2.31 -0.96 -22.80
C GLU A 1049 -2.03 -0.22 -21.49
N ILE A 1050 -0.77 -0.21 -21.04
CA ILE A 1050 -0.36 0.54 -19.85
C ILE A 1050 -0.53 2.04 -20.07
N TYR A 1051 -0.01 2.59 -21.17
CA TYR A 1051 -0.15 4.02 -21.47
C TYR A 1051 -1.60 4.44 -21.67
N ARG A 1052 -2.46 3.57 -22.21
CA ARG A 1052 -3.89 3.86 -22.37
C ARG A 1052 -4.59 4.04 -21.02
N LYS A 1053 -4.29 3.19 -20.03
CA LYS A 1053 -4.81 3.34 -18.66
C LYS A 1053 -4.31 4.64 -18.02
N LEU A 1054 -3.00 4.91 -18.13
CA LEU A 1054 -2.40 6.12 -17.58
C LEU A 1054 -2.97 7.41 -18.21
N ALA A 1055 -3.16 7.41 -19.54
CA ALA A 1055 -3.73 8.55 -20.26
C ALA A 1055 -5.21 8.79 -19.93
N ALA A 1056 -5.97 7.75 -19.54
CA ALA A 1056 -7.34 7.93 -19.06
C ALA A 1056 -7.40 8.69 -17.73
N GLU A 1057 -6.41 8.52 -16.86
CA GLU A 1057 -6.31 9.22 -15.57
C GLU A 1057 -5.69 10.61 -15.70
N ARG A 1058 -4.61 10.74 -16.49
CA ARG A 1058 -3.86 11.99 -16.68
C ARG A 1058 -3.52 12.20 -18.16
N PRO A 1059 -4.48 12.66 -18.99
CA PRO A 1059 -4.29 12.79 -20.43
C PRO A 1059 -3.07 13.64 -20.81
N ALA A 1060 -2.91 14.80 -20.19
CA ALA A 1060 -1.82 15.73 -20.50
C ALA A 1060 -0.41 15.14 -20.24
N ALA A 1061 -0.29 14.24 -19.27
CA ALA A 1061 0.99 13.65 -18.90
C ALA A 1061 1.37 12.45 -19.78
N TYR A 1062 0.40 11.64 -20.21
CA TYR A 1062 0.67 10.32 -20.82
C TYR A 1062 0.18 10.15 -22.26
N ALA A 1063 -0.59 11.09 -22.81
CA ALA A 1063 -0.97 11.08 -24.22
C ALA A 1063 0.24 10.99 -25.19
N PRO A 1064 1.38 11.69 -24.97
CA PRO A 1064 2.55 11.53 -25.82
C PRO A 1064 3.14 10.11 -25.81
N GLY A 1065 3.17 9.46 -24.65
CA GLY A 1065 3.64 8.08 -24.49
C GLY A 1065 2.71 7.07 -25.18
N LEU A 1066 1.39 7.28 -25.04
CA LEU A 1066 0.39 6.48 -25.74
C LEU A 1066 0.56 6.58 -27.26
N ALA A 1067 0.65 7.78 -27.81
CA ALA A 1067 0.83 8.01 -29.24
C ALA A 1067 2.12 7.39 -29.78
N GLY A 1068 3.23 7.52 -29.04
CA GLY A 1068 4.51 6.91 -29.42
C GLY A 1068 4.44 5.38 -29.44
N SER A 1069 3.83 4.77 -28.41
CA SER A 1069 3.65 3.31 -28.38
C SER A 1069 2.73 2.80 -29.48
N LEU A 1070 1.67 3.54 -29.84
CA LEU A 1070 0.76 3.21 -30.93
C LEU A 1070 1.45 3.28 -32.30
N ASN A 1071 2.32 4.27 -32.52
CA ASN A 1071 3.12 4.36 -33.73
C ASN A 1071 4.06 3.14 -33.85
N ASN A 1072 4.74 2.75 -32.77
CA ASN A 1072 5.58 1.55 -32.77
C ASN A 1072 4.75 0.27 -32.99
N LEU A 1073 3.58 0.15 -32.34
CA LEU A 1073 2.69 -1.00 -32.51
C LEU A 1073 2.22 -1.11 -33.96
N SER A 1074 1.96 0.03 -34.61
CA SER A 1074 1.59 0.03 -36.02
C SER A 1074 2.72 -0.49 -36.93
N SER A 1075 3.97 -0.16 -36.61
CA SER A 1075 5.14 -0.69 -37.33
C SER A 1075 5.26 -2.19 -37.14
N ASP A 1076 5.23 -2.67 -35.89
CA ASP A 1076 5.35 -4.11 -35.58
C ASP A 1076 4.19 -4.93 -36.18
N LEU A 1077 2.97 -4.36 -36.24
CA LEU A 1077 1.83 -4.98 -36.91
C LEU A 1077 2.01 -5.03 -38.43
N SER A 1078 2.60 -3.99 -39.02
CA SER A 1078 2.88 -3.95 -40.46
C SER A 1078 3.93 -4.98 -40.86
N ASP A 1079 5.01 -5.12 -40.07
CA ASP A 1079 6.07 -6.10 -40.32
C ASP A 1079 5.53 -7.55 -40.25
N MET A 1080 4.47 -7.77 -39.49
CA MET A 1080 3.73 -9.04 -39.39
C MET A 1080 2.61 -9.19 -40.45
N ASP A 1081 2.62 -8.40 -41.53
CA ASP A 1081 1.61 -8.36 -42.59
C ASP A 1081 0.16 -8.06 -42.13
N ARG A 1082 -0.02 -7.46 -40.94
CA ARG A 1082 -1.34 -7.08 -40.37
C ARG A 1082 -1.67 -5.61 -40.65
N VAL A 1083 -1.53 -5.20 -41.91
CA VAL A 1083 -1.62 -3.79 -42.36
C VAL A 1083 -2.94 -3.10 -41.96
N ASN A 1084 -4.07 -3.81 -41.94
CA ASN A 1084 -5.35 -3.24 -41.50
C ASN A 1084 -5.37 -2.84 -40.02
N GLU A 1085 -4.69 -3.59 -39.16
CA GLU A 1085 -4.59 -3.29 -37.74
C GLU A 1085 -3.56 -2.20 -37.48
N ALA A 1086 -2.43 -2.24 -38.20
CA ALA A 1086 -1.43 -1.17 -38.22
C ALA A 1086 -2.09 0.18 -38.58
N THR A 1087 -2.95 0.19 -39.60
CA THR A 1087 -3.68 1.38 -40.06
C THR A 1087 -4.58 1.96 -38.97
N LYS A 1088 -5.22 1.13 -38.13
CA LYS A 1088 -6.05 1.61 -37.01
C LYS A 1088 -5.19 2.21 -35.90
N ALA A 1089 -4.12 1.52 -35.52
CA ALA A 1089 -3.22 1.98 -34.46
C ALA A 1089 -2.56 3.32 -34.82
N ILE A 1090 -2.11 3.48 -36.07
CA ILE A 1090 -1.49 4.74 -36.51
C ILE A 1090 -2.48 5.89 -36.63
N GLN A 1091 -3.75 5.62 -36.98
CA GLN A 1091 -4.80 6.64 -36.97
C GLN A 1091 -5.04 7.20 -35.56
N GLU A 1092 -5.12 6.33 -34.55
CA GLU A 1092 -5.24 6.74 -33.14
C GLU A 1092 -4.02 7.59 -32.72
N ALA A 1093 -2.80 7.19 -33.11
CA ALA A 1093 -1.59 7.98 -32.84
C ALA A 1093 -1.63 9.37 -33.48
N ILE A 1094 -2.07 9.48 -34.74
CA ILE A 1094 -2.18 10.75 -35.47
C ILE A 1094 -3.19 11.69 -34.80
N GLU A 1095 -4.35 11.18 -34.36
CA GLU A 1095 -5.36 11.98 -33.66
C GLU A 1095 -4.78 12.60 -32.38
N ILE A 1096 -4.05 11.80 -31.59
CA ILE A 1096 -3.39 12.28 -30.38
C ILE A 1096 -2.29 13.30 -30.72
N TYR A 1097 -1.42 12.99 -31.69
CA TYR A 1097 -0.34 13.90 -32.07
C TYR A 1097 -0.87 15.22 -32.66
N ARG A 1098 -1.99 15.22 -33.38
CA ARG A 1098 -2.64 16.45 -33.87
C ARG A 1098 -3.09 17.35 -32.71
N GLY A 1099 -3.73 16.78 -31.68
CA GLY A 1099 -4.09 17.50 -30.46
C GLY A 1099 -2.85 18.10 -29.77
N LEU A 1100 -1.82 17.29 -29.57
CA LEU A 1100 -0.57 17.72 -28.95
C LEU A 1100 0.17 18.81 -29.76
N THR A 1101 0.16 18.70 -31.09
CA THR A 1101 0.81 19.67 -32.00
C THR A 1101 0.07 21.00 -32.00
N ALA A 1102 -1.26 21.02 -31.84
CA ALA A 1102 -2.02 22.25 -31.70
C ALA A 1102 -1.63 23.06 -30.46
N GLU A 1103 -1.29 22.36 -29.36
CA GLU A 1103 -0.84 23.00 -28.11
C GLU A 1103 0.66 23.34 -28.13
N ARG A 1104 1.49 22.44 -28.67
CA ARG A 1104 2.96 22.54 -28.66
C ARG A 1104 3.54 22.14 -30.02
N PRO A 1105 3.43 23.01 -31.05
CA PRO A 1105 3.84 22.65 -32.41
C PRO A 1105 5.31 22.19 -32.51
N ALA A 1106 6.22 22.95 -31.90
CA ALA A 1106 7.66 22.66 -31.94
C ALA A 1106 8.05 21.35 -31.24
N ALA A 1107 7.21 20.81 -30.35
CA ALA A 1107 7.51 19.60 -29.60
C ALA A 1107 7.09 18.31 -30.33
N TYR A 1108 5.99 18.36 -31.11
CA TYR A 1108 5.33 17.15 -31.62
C TYR A 1108 5.16 17.09 -33.15
N ALA A 1109 5.47 18.17 -33.87
CA ALA A 1109 5.33 18.21 -35.33
C ALA A 1109 6.12 17.10 -36.06
N LEU A 1110 7.33 16.76 -35.58
CA LEU A 1110 8.15 15.71 -36.20
C LEU A 1110 7.60 14.29 -35.98
N GLU A 1111 6.97 14.04 -34.82
CA GLU A 1111 6.34 12.75 -34.54
C GLU A 1111 5.01 12.60 -35.29
N LEU A 1112 4.26 13.69 -35.45
CA LEU A 1112 3.12 13.74 -36.35
C LEU A 1112 3.54 13.46 -37.80
N ALA A 1113 4.61 14.09 -38.28
CA ALA A 1113 5.14 13.86 -39.63
C ALA A 1113 5.53 12.40 -39.86
N ARG A 1114 6.18 11.76 -38.88
CA ARG A 1114 6.54 10.34 -38.92
C ARG A 1114 5.30 9.45 -38.97
N SER A 1115 4.30 9.76 -38.15
CA SER A 1115 3.08 8.97 -38.08
C SER A 1115 2.28 9.05 -39.39
N LEU A 1116 2.22 10.24 -40.00
CA LEU A 1116 1.61 10.47 -41.30
C LEU A 1116 2.35 9.76 -42.44
N HIS A 1117 3.69 9.71 -42.39
CA HIS A 1117 4.51 8.95 -43.34
C HIS A 1117 4.15 7.45 -43.29
N ASN A 1118 4.17 6.86 -42.10
CA ASN A 1118 3.82 5.45 -41.89
C ASN A 1118 2.39 5.15 -42.34
N TYR A 1119 1.42 6.01 -41.98
CA TYR A 1119 0.04 5.87 -42.42
C TYR A 1119 -0.12 5.90 -43.94
N SER A 1120 0.62 6.78 -44.64
CA SER A 1120 0.63 6.79 -46.10
C SER A 1120 1.19 5.50 -46.69
N CYS A 1121 2.26 4.94 -46.12
CA CYS A 1121 2.80 3.66 -46.57
C CYS A 1121 1.76 2.54 -46.44
N TYR A 1122 1.12 2.43 -45.28
CA TYR A 1122 0.08 1.41 -45.04
C TYR A 1122 -1.13 1.56 -45.97
N LEU A 1123 -1.57 2.79 -46.25
CA LEU A 1123 -2.64 3.04 -47.20
C LEU A 1123 -2.27 2.63 -48.63
N ARG A 1124 -1.02 2.89 -49.05
CA ARG A 1124 -0.52 2.44 -50.35
C ARG A 1124 -0.46 0.92 -50.44
N ASP A 1125 0.00 0.24 -49.38
CA ASP A 1125 0.07 -1.23 -49.32
C ASP A 1125 -1.35 -1.86 -49.36
N LEU A 1126 -2.38 -1.12 -48.93
CA LEU A 1126 -3.80 -1.45 -49.11
C LEU A 1126 -4.39 -1.00 -50.46
N HIS A 1127 -3.58 -0.52 -51.40
CA HIS A 1127 -3.98 0.03 -52.70
C HIS A 1127 -4.92 1.25 -52.64
N ARG A 1128 -4.90 1.99 -51.52
CA ARG A 1128 -5.69 3.22 -51.31
C ARG A 1128 -4.89 4.47 -51.63
N HIS A 1129 -4.33 4.54 -52.84
CA HIS A 1129 -3.39 5.60 -53.25
C HIS A 1129 -3.96 7.03 -53.13
N ASN A 1130 -5.26 7.21 -53.42
CA ASN A 1130 -5.93 8.51 -53.26
C ASN A 1130 -5.97 9.00 -51.81
N ASP A 1131 -6.08 8.07 -50.85
CA ASP A 1131 -6.10 8.39 -49.42
C ASP A 1131 -4.68 8.59 -48.87
N ALA A 1132 -3.69 7.92 -49.48
CA ALA A 1132 -2.27 8.01 -49.10
C ALA A 1132 -1.67 9.39 -49.44
N LEU A 1133 -2.04 9.95 -50.60
CA LEU A 1133 -1.52 11.22 -51.12
C LEU A 1133 -1.57 12.40 -50.12
N PRO A 1134 -2.71 12.74 -49.48
CA PRO A 1134 -2.75 13.86 -48.54
C PRO A 1134 -1.89 13.62 -47.29
N ALA A 1135 -1.79 12.38 -46.80
CA ALA A 1135 -1.00 12.06 -45.61
C ALA A 1135 0.51 12.25 -45.88
N ILE A 1136 1.01 11.77 -47.02
CA ILE A 1136 2.42 11.94 -47.37
C ILE A 1136 2.78 13.40 -47.69
N GLN A 1137 1.86 14.15 -48.30
CA GLN A 1137 2.05 15.58 -48.54
C GLN A 1137 2.17 16.37 -47.23
N GLU A 1138 1.30 16.10 -46.25
CA GLU A 1138 1.36 16.72 -44.92
C GLU A 1138 2.67 16.37 -44.21
N SER A 1139 3.09 15.09 -44.27
CA SER A 1139 4.37 14.63 -43.71
C SER A 1139 5.58 15.37 -44.29
N VAL A 1140 5.67 15.45 -45.63
CA VAL A 1140 6.76 16.15 -46.33
C VAL A 1140 6.77 17.63 -45.98
N GLN A 1141 5.61 18.29 -45.91
CA GLN A 1141 5.52 19.70 -45.53
C GLN A 1141 6.02 19.96 -44.10
N LEU A 1142 5.63 19.12 -43.15
CA LEU A 1142 6.10 19.21 -41.76
C LEU A 1142 7.62 19.03 -41.65
N TYR A 1143 8.18 18.05 -42.37
CA TYR A 1143 9.63 17.87 -42.40
C TYR A 1143 10.35 19.06 -43.05
N LYS A 1144 9.84 19.61 -44.16
CA LYS A 1144 10.42 20.80 -44.79
C LYS A 1144 10.37 22.02 -43.87
N HIS A 1145 9.25 22.22 -43.17
CA HIS A 1145 9.08 23.36 -42.27
C HIS A 1145 10.12 23.38 -41.14
N HIS A 1146 10.50 22.21 -40.63
CA HIS A 1146 11.45 22.09 -39.53
C HIS A 1146 12.90 21.78 -39.95
N LEU A 1147 13.16 21.65 -41.26
CA LEU A 1147 14.49 21.24 -41.77
C LEU A 1147 15.62 22.16 -41.28
N SER A 1148 15.37 23.47 -41.17
CA SER A 1148 16.34 24.44 -40.66
C SER A 1148 16.70 24.25 -39.19
N ASP A 1149 15.79 23.69 -38.39
CA ASP A 1149 15.94 23.55 -36.94
C ASP A 1149 16.89 22.41 -36.59
N ARG A 1150 16.82 21.30 -37.34
CA ARG A 1150 17.62 20.08 -37.12
C ARG A 1150 18.00 19.39 -38.44
N PRO A 1151 18.84 20.02 -39.28
CA PRO A 1151 19.12 19.53 -40.64
C PRO A 1151 19.70 18.11 -40.64
N LEU A 1152 20.66 17.80 -39.76
CA LEU A 1152 21.27 16.46 -39.69
C LEU A 1152 20.28 15.35 -39.31
N TYR A 1153 19.26 15.67 -38.51
CA TYR A 1153 18.26 14.71 -38.06
C TYR A 1153 17.11 14.53 -39.06
N ILE A 1154 16.67 15.64 -39.67
CA ILE A 1154 15.47 15.67 -40.52
C ILE A 1154 15.76 15.27 -41.96
N THR A 1155 16.94 15.59 -42.50
CA THR A 1155 17.29 15.29 -43.90
C THR A 1155 17.05 13.82 -44.30
N PRO A 1156 17.51 12.80 -43.53
CA PRO A 1156 17.25 11.41 -43.87
C PRO A 1156 15.76 11.04 -43.86
N MET A 1157 14.99 11.62 -42.92
CA MET A 1157 13.55 11.37 -42.80
C MET A 1157 12.77 12.02 -43.94
N LEU A 1158 13.10 13.28 -44.26
CA LEU A 1158 12.52 14.01 -45.38
C LEU A 1158 12.80 13.29 -46.71
N GLN A 1159 14.04 12.80 -46.90
CA GLN A 1159 14.39 12.04 -48.09
C GLN A 1159 13.54 10.76 -48.23
N ARG A 1160 13.38 10.01 -47.13
CA ARG A 1160 12.55 8.79 -47.13
C ARG A 1160 11.08 9.11 -47.41
N ALA A 1161 10.55 10.18 -46.82
CA ALA A 1161 9.19 10.64 -47.08
C ALA A 1161 9.01 11.11 -48.54
N LEU A 1162 9.97 11.82 -49.12
CA LEU A 1162 9.95 12.23 -50.53
C LEU A 1162 9.97 11.02 -51.48
N ARG A 1163 10.77 9.97 -51.19
CA ARG A 1163 10.73 8.73 -51.98
C ARG A 1163 9.37 8.04 -51.91
N SER A 1164 8.78 7.93 -50.73
CA SER A 1164 7.42 7.40 -50.59
C SER A 1164 6.37 8.28 -51.29
N TYR A 1165 6.59 9.60 -51.33
CA TYR A 1165 5.75 10.53 -52.07
C TYR A 1165 5.82 10.29 -53.58
N VAL A 1166 7.03 10.06 -54.12
CA VAL A 1166 7.24 9.70 -55.52
C VAL A 1166 6.50 8.41 -55.86
N GLU A 1167 6.62 7.37 -55.03
CA GLU A 1167 5.94 6.09 -55.23
C GLU A 1167 4.42 6.28 -55.31
N VAL A 1168 3.82 7.03 -54.38
CA VAL A 1168 2.37 7.33 -54.39
C VAL A 1168 1.95 8.12 -55.64
N LEU A 1169 2.75 9.09 -56.08
CA LEU A 1169 2.47 9.87 -57.30
C LEU A 1169 2.58 9.02 -58.57
N GLN A 1170 3.53 8.08 -58.63
CA GLN A 1170 3.68 7.14 -59.74
C GLN A 1170 2.47 6.19 -59.84
N ASP A 1171 2.00 5.66 -58.71
CA ASP A 1171 0.81 4.79 -58.64
C ASP A 1171 -0.45 5.51 -59.14
N LEU A 1172 -0.56 6.82 -58.89
CA LEU A 1172 -1.66 7.68 -59.34
C LEU A 1172 -1.48 8.24 -60.77
N GLY A 1173 -0.31 8.03 -61.40
CA GLY A 1173 -0.01 8.51 -62.75
C GLY A 1173 0.42 9.98 -62.86
N HIS A 1174 0.75 10.65 -61.75
CA HIS A 1174 1.19 12.05 -61.70
C HIS A 1174 2.69 12.21 -62.05
N ARG A 1175 3.07 11.88 -63.29
CA ARG A 1175 4.48 11.78 -63.73
C ARG A 1175 5.32 13.05 -63.52
N GLU A 1176 4.79 14.24 -63.82
CA GLU A 1176 5.57 15.49 -63.68
C GLU A 1176 5.90 15.80 -62.21
N GLN A 1177 4.94 15.61 -61.31
CA GLN A 1177 5.14 15.83 -59.87
C GLN A 1177 6.09 14.78 -59.27
N ALA A 1178 6.00 13.53 -59.75
CA ALA A 1178 6.89 12.46 -59.33
C ALA A 1178 8.36 12.78 -59.69
N THR A 1179 8.63 13.27 -60.92
CA THR A 1179 9.99 13.66 -61.32
C THR A 1179 10.53 14.80 -60.45
N ALA A 1180 9.72 15.83 -60.17
CA ALA A 1180 10.14 16.96 -59.34
C ALA A 1180 10.46 16.54 -57.89
N ALA A 1181 9.66 15.66 -57.30
CA ALA A 1181 9.92 15.13 -55.96
C ALA A 1181 11.15 14.20 -55.91
N GLU A 1182 11.41 13.45 -57.00
CA GLU A 1182 12.60 12.60 -57.15
C GLU A 1182 13.88 13.43 -57.27
N GLU A 1183 13.86 14.52 -58.05
CA GLU A 1183 14.97 15.48 -58.12
C GLU A 1183 15.28 16.08 -56.75
N GLU A 1184 14.25 16.52 -56.02
CA GLU A 1184 14.40 17.06 -54.66
C GLU A 1184 14.97 16.02 -53.68
N ALA A 1185 14.52 14.77 -53.73
CA ALA A 1185 15.05 13.69 -52.90
C ALA A 1185 16.53 13.38 -53.19
N ASN A 1186 16.97 13.59 -54.44
CA ASN A 1186 18.36 13.39 -54.86
C ASN A 1186 19.26 14.58 -54.47
N GLU A 1187 18.76 15.81 -54.52
CA GLU A 1187 19.49 17.00 -54.06
C GLU A 1187 19.84 16.92 -52.57
N LEU A 1188 18.99 16.28 -51.75
CA LEU A 1188 19.27 16.02 -50.33
C LEU A 1188 20.37 14.97 -50.07
N SER A 1189 20.88 14.29 -51.11
CA SER A 1189 21.96 13.28 -51.00
C SER A 1189 23.37 13.84 -51.17
N ILE A 1190 23.50 15.11 -51.56
CA ILE A 1190 24.76 15.83 -51.81
C ILE A 1190 25.10 16.66 -50.58
#